data_AF-A0A538PVM9-F1
#
_entry.id   AF-A0A538PVM9-F1
#
_cell.length_a   1.000
_cell.length_b   1.000
_cell.length_c   1.000
_cell.angle_alpha   90.00
_cell.angle_beta   90.00
_cell.angle_gamma   90.00
#
_symmetry.space_group_name_H-M   'P 1'
#
loop_
_entity.id
_entity.type
_entity.pdbx_description
1 polymer ?
#
loop_
_entity_poly.entity_id
_entity_poly.type
_entity_poly.pdbx_seq_one_letter_code
_entity_poly.pdbx_strand_id
1 'polypeptide(L)'
;MRRWGLGAVLVAAAAAGAGCGNDRSSGDDDGTDFTADPPSVYVAKVKNILVGLPPTDAEIAAVKADPNALGGLVDGWMQLPEYQQKMMVFFELAFQQTQISAADFVDIVPPNGLGVGRATPLLIQNVRESFARTVLALNAAGRPLTDAFTTKQLMMTPALMELYAFLDTRQVNDAAQVNDIFARANTGLKITMETSLGAIPMTDSVDSTKTNFMHWYTPDLPTLTYPDPTCNALDPITFNVNSQALHAMLYGEIPNHPGPSGNCGNRAGSLMSVQMAPTDFTAWKMVTVRQPAAGEARTVFYNVPALRTATELVLQTPHPGFFSTPAFFANWPTNSSNQMRVTVNQALIVATGTAIDGQDPTSPSTTPGIDPDHTPQNTACYGCHQQLDPTRSILSATYSWFYYPQTDAALKAQPGLFAFQNVIAPMRTIDDFAHLLATHPLVPQAWAQKLCYYANSAPCNPIDPEFLRVLDRFTSSSASWNTLVRELMASPITTNATKTATATTNGAVVAVSRRDHLCAALNNRLGFVDICQLDATLQRAQSTIAQIISGMPSDGYGRGATIPVLPNQPTLFYRAGIENVCAQVAGMTIDARPNPNQPGAKQWSSSQPDAAIADFVGTVMALTPSDPRASQATSILTSHFHAAVQSGATATDSLKSTFIAACLSPSFIGIGM
;
A
#
# COMPACT_ATOMS: atom_id res chain seq x y z
N MET A 1 -33.14 21.78 -22.14
CA MET A 1 -33.39 23.24 -22.14
C MET A 1 -34.18 23.63 -20.89
N ARG A 2 -33.53 24.32 -19.94
CA ARG A 2 -34.01 25.43 -19.08
C ARG A 2 -33.14 25.45 -17.82
N ARG A 3 -32.20 26.40 -17.84
CA ARG A 3 -31.27 26.77 -16.77
C ARG A 3 -32.03 27.50 -15.67
N TRP A 4 -31.66 27.26 -14.42
CA TRP A 4 -31.76 28.24 -13.35
C TRP A 4 -30.35 28.45 -12.81
N GLY A 5 -29.88 29.69 -12.90
CA GLY A 5 -28.60 30.13 -12.40
C GLY A 5 -28.80 31.08 -11.23
N LEU A 6 -27.81 31.11 -10.34
CA LEU A 6 -27.50 32.09 -9.28
C LEU A 6 -26.21 31.53 -8.65
N GLY A 7 -25.09 32.22 -8.46
CA GLY A 7 -24.62 33.55 -8.77
C GLY A 7 -23.17 33.53 -8.27
N ALA A 8 -22.21 33.78 -9.15
CA ALA A 8 -20.79 33.75 -8.82
C ALA A 8 -20.37 35.11 -8.24
N VAL A 9 -19.68 35.09 -7.10
CA VAL A 9 -18.87 36.23 -6.63
C VAL A 9 -17.44 35.74 -6.52
N LEU A 10 -16.59 36.24 -7.42
CA LEU A 10 -15.14 36.14 -7.36
C LEU A 10 -14.61 37.16 -6.34
N VAL A 11 -13.67 36.74 -5.49
CA VAL A 11 -12.66 37.64 -4.91
C VAL A 11 -11.29 36.97 -5.06
N ALA A 12 -10.33 37.78 -5.50
CA ALA A 12 -9.02 37.38 -5.97
C ALA A 12 -7.99 37.09 -4.85
N ALA A 13 -6.90 36.48 -5.29
CA ALA A 13 -5.80 35.85 -4.58
C ALA A 13 -4.98 36.72 -3.61
N ALA A 14 -4.38 36.05 -2.61
CA ALA A 14 -3.06 36.36 -2.07
C ALA A 14 -2.32 35.04 -1.78
N ALA A 15 -1.10 34.94 -2.29
CA ALA A 15 -0.22 33.78 -2.16
C ALA A 15 0.65 33.87 -0.89
N ALA A 16 0.77 32.77 -0.14
CA ALA A 16 1.90 32.50 0.76
C ALA A 16 1.96 31.01 1.18
N GLY A 17 3.11 30.39 0.96
CA GLY A 17 3.79 29.41 1.84
C GLY A 17 3.03 28.18 2.36
N ALA A 18 3.41 27.02 1.83
CA ALA A 18 2.94 25.69 2.19
C ALA A 18 3.18 25.28 3.66
N GLY A 19 2.09 24.81 4.28
CA GLY A 19 2.05 23.89 5.42
C GLY A 19 0.61 23.42 5.51
N CYS A 20 0.32 22.17 5.14
CA CYS A 20 -1.05 21.63 5.20
C CYS A 20 -1.59 21.79 6.62
N GLY A 21 -2.61 22.65 6.75
CA GLY A 21 -3.19 23.04 8.02
C GLY A 21 -3.80 21.85 8.75
N ASN A 22 -3.31 21.61 9.97
CA ASN A 22 -4.14 21.06 11.02
C ASN A 22 -5.10 22.18 11.43
N ASP A 23 -6.27 22.26 10.80
CA ASP A 23 -7.37 23.04 11.34
C ASP A 23 -7.86 22.32 12.59
N ARG A 24 -7.15 22.58 13.69
CA ARG A 24 -7.65 22.37 15.04
C ARG A 24 -8.92 23.21 15.14
N SER A 25 -10.02 22.65 15.64
CA SER A 25 -10.98 23.51 16.32
C SER A 25 -10.16 24.31 17.33
N SER A 26 -10.22 25.63 17.25
CA SER A 26 -9.61 26.53 18.21
C SER A 26 -9.72 25.93 19.61
N GLY A 27 -8.58 25.59 20.19
CA GLY A 27 -8.47 25.31 21.61
C GLY A 27 -8.68 26.62 22.35
N ASP A 28 -9.93 27.07 22.37
CA ASP A 28 -10.43 27.95 23.41
C ASP A 28 -11.09 27.03 24.44
N ASP A 29 -10.62 27.16 25.67
CA ASP A 29 -11.30 26.77 26.90
C ASP A 29 -12.73 27.35 26.91
N ASP A 30 -13.69 26.72 26.23
CA ASP A 30 -15.11 27.03 26.44
C ASP A 30 -15.68 26.34 27.70
N GLY A 31 -14.82 25.93 28.64
CA GLY A 31 -15.25 25.38 29.92
C GLY A 31 -16.21 24.18 29.81
N THR A 32 -16.23 23.46 28.68
CA THR A 32 -17.07 22.27 28.53
C THR A 32 -16.38 21.10 29.24
N ASP A 33 -17.06 20.56 30.25
CA ASP A 33 -16.59 19.39 30.97
C ASP A 33 -16.33 18.23 30.00
N PHE A 34 -15.26 17.47 30.27
CA PHE A 34 -14.95 16.27 29.51
C PHE A 34 -16.16 15.33 29.49
N THR A 35 -16.63 15.00 28.29
CA THR A 35 -17.72 14.04 28.07
C THR A 35 -17.12 12.73 27.59
N ALA A 36 -17.30 11.67 28.39
CA ALA A 36 -16.85 10.33 28.05
C ALA A 36 -17.73 9.71 26.95
N ASP A 37 -17.11 9.03 25.99
CA ASP A 37 -17.85 8.26 24.99
C ASP A 37 -18.46 7.01 25.64
N PRO A 38 -19.75 6.69 25.38
CA PRO A 38 -20.35 5.47 25.90
C PRO A 38 -19.85 4.23 25.14
N PRO A 39 -19.96 3.02 25.75
CA PRO A 39 -19.57 1.76 25.11
C PRO A 39 -20.08 1.53 23.70
N SER A 40 -21.31 1.95 23.39
CA SER A 40 -21.89 1.79 22.06
C SER A 40 -21.11 2.56 20.97
N VAL A 41 -20.47 3.69 21.32
CA VAL A 41 -19.68 4.51 20.38
C VAL A 41 -18.30 3.91 20.17
N TYR A 42 -17.55 3.69 21.26
CA TYR A 42 -16.15 3.27 21.10
C TYR A 42 -15.99 1.80 20.69
N VAL A 43 -16.92 0.91 21.03
CA VAL A 43 -16.92 -0.48 20.51
C VAL A 43 -17.17 -0.46 19.00
N ALA A 44 -18.11 0.35 18.51
CA ALA A 44 -18.36 0.52 17.08
C ALA A 44 -17.13 1.09 16.35
N LYS A 45 -16.50 2.12 16.92
CA LYS A 45 -15.26 2.73 16.40
C LYS A 45 -14.16 1.68 16.23
N VAL A 46 -13.80 1.00 17.32
CA VAL A 46 -12.68 0.05 17.32
C VAL A 46 -12.94 -1.11 16.36
N LYS A 47 -14.13 -1.71 16.40
CA LYS A 47 -14.46 -2.81 15.49
C LYS A 47 -14.45 -2.38 14.03
N ASN A 48 -14.98 -1.20 13.71
CA ASN A 48 -14.93 -0.66 12.35
C ASN A 48 -13.49 -0.43 11.86
N ILE A 49 -12.62 0.13 12.70
CA ILE A 49 -11.22 0.38 12.36
C ILE A 49 -10.46 -0.93 12.13
N LEU A 50 -10.71 -1.95 12.96
CA LEU A 50 -9.98 -3.22 12.90
C LEU A 50 -10.51 -4.18 11.85
N VAL A 51 -11.82 -4.25 11.62
CA VAL A 51 -12.44 -5.26 10.75
C VAL A 51 -13.54 -4.72 9.83
N GLY A 52 -13.88 -3.43 9.88
CA GLY A 52 -14.90 -2.83 9.01
C GLY A 52 -16.34 -3.29 9.30
N LEU A 53 -16.57 -4.11 10.33
CA LEU A 53 -17.87 -4.69 10.68
C LEU A 53 -18.60 -3.88 11.76
N PRO A 54 -19.94 -3.92 11.82
CA PRO A 54 -20.70 -3.36 12.93
C PRO A 54 -20.50 -4.20 14.21
N PRO A 55 -20.63 -3.58 15.40
CA PRO A 55 -20.68 -4.32 16.66
C PRO A 55 -22.00 -5.09 16.79
N THR A 56 -22.01 -6.07 17.69
CA THR A 56 -23.19 -6.82 18.12
C THR A 56 -23.67 -6.31 19.48
N ASP A 57 -24.95 -6.52 19.82
CA ASP A 57 -25.47 -6.17 21.15
C ASP A 57 -24.72 -6.89 22.27
N ALA A 58 -24.27 -8.13 22.05
CA ALA A 58 -23.51 -8.90 23.03
C ALA A 58 -22.12 -8.29 23.31
N GLU A 59 -21.42 -7.84 22.27
CA GLU A 59 -20.13 -7.15 22.41
C GLU A 59 -20.28 -5.85 23.18
N ILE A 60 -21.30 -5.04 22.86
CA ILE A 60 -21.57 -3.78 23.57
C ILE A 60 -21.95 -4.06 25.03
N ALA A 61 -22.82 -5.06 25.27
CA ALA A 61 -23.25 -5.43 26.61
C ALA A 61 -22.09 -5.92 27.48
N ALA A 62 -21.18 -6.72 26.92
CA ALA A 62 -19.99 -7.20 27.62
C ALA A 62 -19.12 -6.04 28.11
N VAL A 63 -18.86 -5.06 27.24
CA VAL A 63 -18.04 -3.89 27.57
C VAL A 63 -18.75 -2.92 28.50
N LYS A 64 -20.08 -2.80 28.40
CA LYS A 64 -20.88 -2.02 29.34
C LYS A 64 -20.86 -2.62 30.75
N ALA A 65 -20.81 -3.95 30.85
CA ALA A 65 -20.71 -4.65 32.13
C ALA A 65 -19.30 -4.59 32.72
N ASP A 66 -18.27 -4.70 31.87
CA ASP A 66 -16.86 -4.59 32.26
C ASP A 66 -16.07 -3.90 31.12
N PRO A 67 -15.64 -2.64 31.29
CA PRO A 67 -14.84 -1.94 30.28
C PRO A 67 -13.55 -2.68 29.88
N ASN A 68 -12.99 -3.53 30.76
CA ASN A 68 -11.78 -4.31 30.46
C ASN A 68 -12.04 -5.46 29.47
N ALA A 69 -13.30 -5.82 29.21
CA ALA A 69 -13.67 -6.84 28.24
C ALA A 69 -13.29 -6.46 26.80
N LEU A 70 -13.12 -5.17 26.49
CA LEU A 70 -12.77 -4.70 25.15
C LEU A 70 -11.46 -5.29 24.63
N GLY A 71 -10.46 -5.47 25.51
CA GLY A 71 -9.18 -6.09 25.10
C GLY A 71 -9.36 -7.51 24.57
N GLY A 72 -10.21 -8.31 25.22
CA GLY A 72 -10.54 -9.67 24.75
C GLY A 72 -11.35 -9.69 23.46
N LEU A 73 -12.21 -8.69 23.24
CA LEU A 73 -12.91 -8.52 21.95
C LEU A 73 -11.93 -8.17 20.83
N VAL A 74 -10.98 -7.27 21.09
CA VAL A 74 -9.92 -6.92 20.12
C VAL A 74 -9.10 -8.15 19.77
N ASP A 75 -8.70 -8.97 20.74
CA ASP A 75 -8.00 -10.25 20.50
C ASP A 75 -8.81 -11.17 19.56
N GLY A 76 -10.13 -11.27 19.78
CA GLY A 76 -11.04 -12.05 18.96
C GLY A 76 -11.18 -11.50 17.53
N TRP A 77 -11.34 -10.18 17.39
CA TRP A 77 -11.43 -9.53 16.07
C TRP A 77 -10.14 -9.66 15.26
N MET A 78 -8.98 -9.67 15.91
CA MET A 78 -7.69 -9.90 15.23
C MET A 78 -7.58 -11.30 14.59
N GLN A 79 -8.44 -12.25 14.97
CA GLN A 79 -8.50 -13.58 14.35
C GLN A 79 -9.40 -13.63 13.10
N LEU A 80 -10.14 -12.57 12.81
CA LEU A 80 -11.04 -12.52 11.66
C LEU A 80 -10.27 -12.26 10.34
N PRO A 81 -10.71 -12.84 9.21
CA PRO A 81 -10.11 -12.55 7.90
C PRO A 81 -10.09 -11.05 7.55
N GLU A 82 -11.12 -10.32 7.97
CA GLU A 82 -11.26 -8.88 7.78
C GLU A 82 -10.14 -8.10 8.45
N TYR A 83 -9.62 -8.57 9.60
CA TYR A 83 -8.48 -7.94 10.25
C TYR A 83 -7.23 -8.06 9.41
N GLN A 84 -6.98 -9.24 8.83
CA GLN A 84 -5.84 -9.43 7.92
C GLN A 84 -5.93 -8.49 6.71
N GLN A 85 -7.13 -8.32 6.14
CA GLN A 85 -7.36 -7.37 5.03
C GLN A 85 -7.09 -5.92 5.44
N LYS A 86 -7.57 -5.49 6.61
CA LYS A 86 -7.32 -4.14 7.12
C LYS A 86 -5.85 -3.90 7.42
N MET A 87 -5.18 -4.87 8.04
CA MET A 87 -3.76 -4.76 8.38
C MET A 87 -2.85 -4.86 7.16
N MET A 88 -3.26 -5.57 6.12
CA MET A 88 -2.57 -5.59 4.83
C MET A 88 -2.40 -4.16 4.30
N VAL A 89 -3.49 -3.40 4.21
CA VAL A 89 -3.46 -2.01 3.73
C VAL A 89 -2.70 -1.10 4.70
N PHE A 90 -2.86 -1.29 6.01
CA PHE A 90 -2.10 -0.54 7.01
C PHE A 90 -0.59 -0.71 6.79
N PHE A 91 -0.09 -1.95 6.66
CA PHE A 91 1.35 -2.19 6.49
C PHE A 91 1.87 -1.73 5.15
N GLU A 92 1.09 -1.89 4.09
CA GLU A 92 1.35 -1.32 2.77
C GLU A 92 1.67 0.18 2.84
N LEU A 93 0.87 0.94 3.59
CA LEU A 93 1.02 2.38 3.75
C LEU A 93 2.07 2.76 4.80
N ALA A 94 2.10 2.08 5.95
CA ALA A 94 3.01 2.34 7.06
C ALA A 94 4.48 2.09 6.68
N PHE A 95 4.75 1.05 5.89
CA PHE A 95 6.06 0.76 5.28
C PHE A 95 6.28 1.48 3.94
N GLN A 96 5.30 2.29 3.49
CA GLN A 96 5.38 3.12 2.29
C GLN A 96 5.72 2.35 1.01
N GLN A 97 4.99 1.28 0.73
CA GLN A 97 5.23 0.35 -0.39
C GLN A 97 4.26 0.56 -1.58
N THR A 98 3.34 1.53 -1.52
CA THR A 98 2.15 1.55 -2.40
C THR A 98 2.07 2.68 -3.41
N GLN A 99 2.84 3.75 -3.26
CA GLN A 99 2.73 4.95 -4.11
C GLN A 99 3.52 4.79 -5.41
N ILE A 100 3.24 3.69 -6.12
CA ILE A 100 3.96 3.28 -7.32
C ILE A 100 3.00 2.81 -8.42
N SER A 101 3.44 3.01 -9.63
CA SER A 101 2.89 2.57 -10.90
C SER A 101 4.01 1.92 -11.75
N ALA A 102 3.66 1.39 -12.92
CA ALA A 102 4.67 0.84 -13.82
C ALA A 102 5.72 1.87 -14.29
N ALA A 103 5.36 3.16 -14.33
CA ALA A 103 6.26 4.23 -14.75
C ALA A 103 7.40 4.48 -13.75
N ASP A 104 7.15 4.25 -12.46
CA ASP A 104 8.13 4.51 -11.39
C ASP A 104 9.29 3.50 -11.40
N PHE A 105 9.17 2.42 -12.17
CA PHE A 105 10.25 1.45 -12.37
C PHE A 105 11.25 1.85 -13.45
N VAL A 106 11.06 2.97 -14.16
CA VAL A 106 12.04 3.45 -15.15
C VAL A 106 13.38 3.79 -14.47
N ASP A 107 13.34 4.30 -13.24
CA ASP A 107 14.53 4.61 -12.44
C ASP A 107 15.20 3.37 -11.83
N ILE A 108 14.59 2.19 -11.97
CA ILE A 108 15.21 0.90 -11.63
C ILE A 108 15.66 0.19 -12.90
N VAL A 109 14.80 0.13 -13.91
CA VAL A 109 15.00 -0.63 -15.15
C VAL A 109 15.00 0.31 -16.36
N PRO A 110 16.01 1.17 -16.53
CA PRO A 110 16.03 2.12 -17.63
C PRO A 110 16.28 1.42 -18.98
N PRO A 111 15.74 1.95 -20.10
CA PRO A 111 14.82 3.09 -20.17
C PRO A 111 13.33 2.69 -20.13
N ASN A 112 13.03 1.38 -20.13
CA ASN A 112 11.69 0.86 -20.47
C ASN A 112 10.85 0.44 -19.25
N GLY A 113 11.37 0.56 -18.03
CA GLY A 113 10.70 0.07 -16.84
C GLY A 113 10.43 -1.44 -16.91
N LEU A 114 9.26 -1.86 -16.43
CA LEU A 114 8.83 -3.28 -16.48
C LEU A 114 8.28 -3.71 -17.85
N GLY A 115 8.32 -2.83 -18.86
CA GLY A 115 7.70 -3.07 -20.15
C GLY A 115 6.20 -2.73 -20.18
N VAL A 116 5.54 -3.08 -21.28
CA VAL A 116 4.13 -2.78 -21.58
C VAL A 116 3.28 -4.04 -21.66
N GLY A 117 3.74 -5.15 -21.09
CA GLY A 117 3.02 -6.42 -21.10
C GLY A 117 1.63 -6.31 -20.46
N ARG A 118 0.65 -7.04 -21.00
CA ARG A 118 -0.75 -7.00 -20.55
C ARG A 118 -0.92 -7.32 -19.06
N ALA A 119 -0.08 -8.17 -18.50
CA ALA A 119 -0.12 -8.59 -17.10
C ALA A 119 0.75 -7.73 -16.16
N THR A 120 1.42 -6.68 -16.65
CA THR A 120 2.26 -5.78 -15.83
C THR A 120 1.52 -5.20 -14.61
N PRO A 121 0.23 -4.78 -14.71
CA PRO A 121 -0.50 -4.31 -13.53
C PRO A 121 -0.62 -5.35 -12.38
N LEU A 122 -0.68 -6.64 -12.72
CA LEU A 122 -0.71 -7.73 -11.72
C LEU A 122 0.63 -7.84 -10.99
N LEU A 123 1.73 -7.68 -11.72
CA LEU A 123 3.07 -7.64 -11.12
C LEU A 123 3.21 -6.43 -10.19
N ILE A 124 2.73 -5.24 -10.60
CA ILE A 124 2.76 -4.04 -9.74
C ILE A 124 1.98 -4.26 -8.45
N GLN A 125 0.81 -4.91 -8.51
CA GLN A 125 0.08 -5.30 -7.30
C GLN A 125 0.91 -6.23 -6.41
N ASN A 126 1.53 -7.28 -6.98
CA ASN A 126 2.40 -8.17 -6.21
C ASN A 126 3.58 -7.42 -5.55
N VAL A 127 4.18 -6.44 -6.25
CA VAL A 127 5.26 -5.63 -5.68
C VAL A 127 4.78 -4.81 -4.49
N ARG A 128 3.60 -4.16 -4.59
CA ARG A 128 3.01 -3.38 -3.49
C ARG A 128 2.66 -4.24 -2.27
N GLU A 129 2.12 -5.43 -2.53
CA GLU A 129 1.59 -6.31 -1.47
C GLU A 129 2.66 -7.13 -0.75
N SER A 130 3.76 -7.46 -1.41
CA SER A 130 4.75 -8.43 -0.92
C SER A 130 5.22 -8.17 0.51
N PHE A 131 5.58 -6.92 0.80
CA PHE A 131 6.15 -6.61 2.10
C PHE A 131 5.10 -6.61 3.21
N ALA A 132 3.90 -6.11 2.96
CA ALA A 132 2.80 -6.17 3.93
C ALA A 132 2.40 -7.61 4.25
N ARG A 133 2.33 -8.49 3.23
CA ARG A 133 2.12 -9.94 3.44
C ARG A 133 3.24 -10.56 4.28
N THR A 134 4.48 -10.12 4.07
CA THR A 134 5.64 -10.57 4.84
C THR A 134 5.46 -10.25 6.32
N VAL A 135 5.10 -9.00 6.64
CA VAL A 135 4.87 -8.56 8.02
C VAL A 135 3.71 -9.32 8.67
N LEU A 136 2.61 -9.52 7.94
CA LEU A 136 1.49 -10.33 8.43
C LEU A 136 1.91 -11.78 8.75
N ALA A 137 2.71 -12.41 7.89
CA ALA A 137 3.21 -13.75 8.12
C ALA A 137 4.18 -13.82 9.32
N LEU A 138 5.05 -12.81 9.49
CA LEU A 138 5.93 -12.70 10.67
C LEU A 138 5.11 -12.52 11.95
N ASN A 139 4.10 -11.65 11.94
CA ASN A 139 3.21 -11.42 13.07
C ASN A 139 2.43 -12.69 13.44
N ALA A 140 1.91 -13.41 12.44
CA ALA A 140 1.22 -14.69 12.64
C ALA A 140 2.14 -15.76 13.24
N ALA A 141 3.45 -15.70 12.95
CA ALA A 141 4.47 -16.54 13.56
C ALA A 141 4.95 -16.04 14.95
N GLY A 142 4.32 -15.00 15.51
CA GLY A 142 4.66 -14.42 16.82
C GLY A 142 6.00 -13.68 16.85
N ARG A 143 6.50 -13.25 15.69
CA ARG A 143 7.78 -12.54 15.58
C ARG A 143 7.64 -11.06 15.97
N PRO A 144 8.70 -10.43 16.51
CA PRO A 144 8.72 -8.98 16.75
C PRO A 144 8.45 -8.18 15.49
N LEU A 145 7.78 -7.03 15.61
CA LEU A 145 7.59 -6.10 14.48
C LEU A 145 8.93 -5.66 13.88
N THR A 146 9.97 -5.55 14.71
CA THR A 146 11.33 -5.17 14.31
C THR A 146 11.99 -6.18 13.36
N ASP A 147 11.48 -7.42 13.27
CA ASP A 147 11.99 -8.38 12.29
C ASP A 147 11.72 -7.94 10.84
N ALA A 148 10.71 -7.09 10.62
CA ALA A 148 10.45 -6.47 9.31
C ALA A 148 11.64 -5.62 8.80
N PHE A 149 12.55 -5.22 9.67
CA PHE A 149 13.66 -4.34 9.35
C PHE A 149 14.88 -5.13 8.91
N THR A 150 15.01 -6.38 9.34
CA THR A 150 16.17 -7.25 9.13
C THR A 150 15.84 -8.54 8.37
N THR A 151 14.56 -8.82 8.11
CA THR A 151 14.15 -10.07 7.44
C THR A 151 14.80 -10.21 6.07
N LYS A 152 15.24 -11.43 5.76
CA LYS A 152 15.64 -11.87 4.41
C LYS A 152 14.61 -12.80 3.79
N GLN A 153 13.46 -12.92 4.45
CA GLN A 153 12.32 -13.70 3.98
C GLN A 153 11.23 -12.74 3.53
N LEU A 154 10.73 -12.94 2.32
CA LEU A 154 9.69 -12.12 1.71
C LEU A 154 8.57 -13.03 1.22
N MET A 155 7.33 -12.60 1.43
CA MET A 155 6.18 -13.21 0.77
C MET A 155 6.25 -12.84 -0.71
N MET A 156 6.36 -13.85 -1.56
CA MET A 156 6.52 -13.70 -3.00
C MET A 156 5.59 -14.65 -3.76
N THR A 157 5.13 -14.18 -4.90
CA THR A 157 4.52 -15.00 -5.95
C THR A 157 5.61 -15.42 -6.95
N PRO A 158 5.38 -16.44 -7.80
CA PRO A 158 6.31 -16.79 -8.87
C PRO A 158 6.64 -15.60 -9.79
N ALA A 159 5.68 -14.72 -10.09
CA ALA A 159 5.92 -13.50 -10.86
C ALA A 159 6.87 -12.53 -10.14
N LEU A 160 6.69 -12.34 -8.83
CA LEU A 160 7.60 -11.48 -8.06
C LEU A 160 9.00 -12.09 -7.93
N MET A 161 9.09 -13.42 -7.79
CA MET A 161 10.36 -14.13 -7.81
C MET A 161 11.11 -13.95 -9.13
N GLU A 162 10.37 -13.99 -10.24
CA GLU A 162 10.90 -13.71 -11.59
C GLU A 162 11.46 -12.29 -11.66
N LEU A 163 10.72 -11.27 -11.17
CA LEU A 163 11.18 -9.89 -11.16
C LEU A 163 12.49 -9.73 -10.39
N TYR A 164 12.60 -10.29 -9.19
CA TYR A 164 13.85 -10.19 -8.40
C TYR A 164 15.03 -10.85 -9.10
N ALA A 165 14.83 -12.05 -9.67
CA ALA A 165 15.88 -12.75 -10.42
C ALA A 165 16.25 -12.01 -11.72
N PHE A 166 15.27 -11.36 -12.38
CA PHE A 166 15.48 -10.53 -13.55
C PHE A 166 16.34 -9.31 -13.21
N LEU A 167 16.02 -8.61 -12.12
CA LEU A 167 16.81 -7.47 -11.64
C LEU A 167 18.25 -7.92 -11.31
N ASP A 168 18.46 -9.09 -10.73
CA ASP A 168 19.82 -9.57 -10.46
C ASP A 168 20.59 -9.95 -11.75
N THR A 169 19.88 -10.33 -12.81
CA THR A 169 20.41 -10.70 -14.12
C THR A 169 20.78 -9.48 -14.98
N ARG A 170 19.95 -8.43 -14.95
CA ARG A 170 20.09 -7.22 -15.76
C ARG A 170 20.57 -6.04 -14.91
N GLN A 171 21.86 -5.98 -14.66
CA GLN A 171 22.43 -5.00 -13.73
C GLN A 171 22.69 -3.65 -14.41
N VAL A 172 22.49 -2.54 -13.71
CA VAL A 172 22.80 -1.20 -14.21
C VAL A 172 23.72 -0.47 -13.24
N ASN A 173 24.85 0.05 -13.73
CA ASN A 173 25.80 0.79 -12.90
C ASN A 173 25.48 2.30 -12.83
N ASP A 174 26.27 3.05 -12.07
CA ASP A 174 26.09 4.50 -11.85
C ASP A 174 26.22 5.34 -13.12
N ALA A 175 26.86 4.82 -14.17
CA ALA A 175 26.96 5.43 -15.49
C ALA A 175 25.79 5.04 -16.43
N ALA A 176 24.72 4.45 -15.88
CA ALA A 176 23.57 3.90 -16.62
C ALA A 176 23.94 2.83 -17.65
N GLN A 177 25.10 2.18 -17.51
CA GLN A 177 25.52 1.11 -18.41
C GLN A 177 24.85 -0.19 -17.98
N VAL A 178 24.16 -0.83 -18.93
CA VAL A 178 23.47 -2.10 -18.74
C VAL A 178 24.44 -3.26 -18.89
N ASN A 179 24.48 -4.10 -17.86
CA ASN A 179 25.20 -5.34 -17.79
C ASN A 179 24.21 -6.51 -17.74
N ASP A 180 23.79 -7.01 -18.92
CA ASP A 180 22.90 -8.16 -19.05
C ASP A 180 23.70 -9.47 -19.04
N ILE A 181 23.65 -10.19 -17.92
CA ILE A 181 24.41 -11.45 -17.75
C ILE A 181 23.84 -12.55 -18.65
N PHE A 182 22.52 -12.60 -18.85
CA PHE A 182 21.86 -13.59 -19.69
C PHE A 182 22.24 -13.41 -21.17
N ALA A 183 22.15 -12.18 -21.68
CA ALA A 183 22.50 -11.89 -23.07
C ALA A 183 23.97 -12.19 -23.37
N ARG A 184 24.88 -11.85 -22.45
CA ARG A 184 26.32 -12.14 -22.62
C ARG A 184 26.61 -13.64 -22.62
N ALA A 185 26.02 -14.39 -21.70
CA ALA A 185 26.21 -15.83 -21.60
C ALA A 185 25.64 -16.59 -22.81
N ASN A 186 24.67 -16.01 -23.52
CA ASN A 186 23.96 -16.63 -24.64
C ASN A 186 24.16 -15.86 -25.95
N THR A 187 25.37 -15.34 -26.19
CA THR A 187 25.67 -14.58 -27.41
C THR A 187 25.32 -15.39 -28.66
N GLY A 188 24.45 -14.85 -29.51
CA GLY A 188 23.99 -15.50 -30.75
C GLY A 188 22.70 -16.30 -30.61
N LEU A 189 22.24 -16.60 -29.39
CA LEU A 189 20.91 -17.18 -29.16
C LEU A 189 19.81 -16.20 -29.59
N LYS A 190 18.72 -16.75 -30.11
CA LYS A 190 17.54 -16.01 -30.54
C LYS A 190 16.34 -16.42 -29.71
N ILE A 191 15.44 -15.48 -29.47
CA ILE A 191 14.11 -15.74 -28.93
C ILE A 191 13.12 -15.62 -30.08
N THR A 192 12.26 -16.62 -30.22
CA THR A 192 11.27 -16.70 -31.29
C THR A 192 9.88 -16.71 -30.68
N MET A 193 8.98 -15.86 -31.19
CA MET A 193 7.55 -16.00 -30.97
C MET A 193 6.89 -16.42 -32.28
N GLU A 194 6.01 -17.41 -32.24
CA GLU A 194 5.39 -17.96 -33.45
C GLU A 194 4.03 -18.59 -33.21
N THR A 195 3.21 -18.71 -34.27
CA THR A 195 1.97 -19.50 -34.20
C THR A 195 2.11 -20.91 -34.78
N SER A 196 3.16 -21.15 -35.58
CA SER A 196 3.29 -22.36 -36.42
C SER A 196 3.33 -23.66 -35.61
N LEU A 197 3.87 -23.62 -34.39
CA LEU A 197 4.00 -24.76 -33.48
C LEU A 197 2.77 -24.93 -32.55
N GLY A 198 1.80 -24.02 -32.61
CA GLY A 198 0.71 -23.96 -31.64
C GLY A 198 1.23 -23.66 -30.21
N ALA A 199 0.42 -23.96 -29.19
CA ALA A 199 0.79 -23.71 -27.80
C ALA A 199 2.04 -24.52 -27.40
N ILE A 200 3.11 -23.82 -27.05
CA ILE A 200 4.37 -24.42 -26.57
C ILE A 200 4.35 -24.45 -25.04
N PRO A 201 4.54 -25.62 -24.40
CA PRO A 201 4.67 -25.68 -22.94
C PRO A 201 5.87 -24.85 -22.48
N MET A 202 5.67 -23.98 -21.49
CA MET A 202 6.74 -23.15 -20.92
C MET A 202 7.95 -23.98 -20.46
N THR A 203 7.75 -25.21 -19.98
CA THR A 203 8.85 -26.12 -19.61
C THR A 203 9.77 -26.46 -20.77
N ASP A 204 9.26 -26.47 -22.01
CA ASP A 204 10.06 -26.70 -23.20
C ASP A 204 10.78 -25.42 -23.66
N SER A 205 10.16 -24.25 -23.44
CA SER A 205 10.74 -22.95 -23.80
C SER A 205 11.93 -22.54 -22.90
N VAL A 206 11.98 -23.01 -21.65
CA VAL A 206 12.97 -22.56 -20.65
C VAL A 206 14.11 -23.55 -20.40
N ASP A 207 14.01 -24.78 -20.90
CA ASP A 207 15.02 -25.84 -20.75
C ASP A 207 15.92 -25.88 -21.98
N SER A 208 17.20 -25.54 -21.81
CA SER A 208 18.19 -25.48 -22.89
C SER A 208 18.49 -26.82 -23.56
N THR A 209 18.02 -27.92 -23.00
CA THR A 209 18.16 -29.27 -23.59
C THR A 209 17.03 -29.60 -24.57
N LYS A 210 15.98 -28.78 -24.64
CA LYS A 210 14.79 -29.00 -25.47
C LYS A 210 14.93 -28.33 -26.83
N THR A 211 14.31 -28.94 -27.85
CA THR A 211 14.29 -28.39 -29.23
C THR A 211 13.61 -27.02 -29.29
N ASN A 212 12.61 -26.78 -28.45
CA ASN A 212 11.85 -25.52 -28.41
C ASN A 212 12.44 -24.49 -27.43
N PHE A 213 13.70 -24.64 -27.01
CA PHE A 213 14.32 -23.67 -26.11
C PHE A 213 14.29 -22.26 -26.70
N MET A 214 13.74 -21.30 -25.96
CA MET A 214 13.48 -19.91 -26.38
C MET A 214 12.49 -19.73 -27.53
N HIS A 215 11.66 -20.74 -27.82
CA HIS A 215 10.48 -20.60 -28.67
C HIS A 215 9.22 -20.41 -27.81
N TRP A 216 8.39 -19.45 -28.17
CA TRP A 216 7.20 -19.04 -27.41
C TRP A 216 5.99 -18.92 -28.32
N TYR A 217 4.82 -19.23 -27.78
CA TYR A 217 3.56 -19.12 -28.52
C TYR A 217 2.84 -17.83 -28.17
N THR A 218 2.32 -17.14 -29.19
CA THR A 218 1.29 -16.12 -29.02
C THR A 218 0.37 -16.10 -30.23
N PRO A 219 -0.97 -16.14 -30.05
CA PRO A 219 -1.91 -16.12 -31.18
C PRO A 219 -2.04 -14.73 -31.82
N ASP A 220 -1.42 -13.71 -31.24
CA ASP A 220 -1.65 -12.32 -31.62
C ASP A 220 -0.90 -11.91 -32.89
N LEU A 221 0.22 -12.57 -33.22
CA LEU A 221 1.10 -12.18 -34.34
C LEU A 221 0.35 -11.92 -35.66
N PRO A 222 -0.56 -12.80 -36.12
CA PRO A 222 -1.26 -12.60 -37.39
C PRO A 222 -2.24 -11.42 -37.41
N THR A 223 -2.65 -10.92 -36.24
CA THR A 223 -3.68 -9.88 -36.09
C THR A 223 -3.14 -8.55 -35.55
N LEU A 224 -1.89 -8.51 -35.11
CA LEU A 224 -1.27 -7.30 -34.59
C LEU A 224 -1.08 -6.28 -35.69
N THR A 225 -1.44 -5.04 -35.36
CA THR A 225 -1.29 -3.89 -36.23
C THR A 225 -0.31 -2.88 -35.64
N TYR A 226 0.52 -2.33 -36.51
CA TYR A 226 1.56 -1.37 -36.23
C TYR A 226 1.33 -0.09 -37.04
N PRO A 227 1.83 1.06 -36.57
CA PRO A 227 1.84 2.29 -37.36
C PRO A 227 2.58 2.14 -38.70
N ASP A 228 3.64 1.32 -38.73
CA ASP A 228 4.26 0.86 -39.97
C ASP A 228 3.56 -0.44 -40.43
N PRO A 229 2.82 -0.42 -41.56
CA PRO A 229 2.11 -1.60 -42.03
C PRO A 229 3.03 -2.77 -42.39
N THR A 230 4.32 -2.54 -42.64
CA THR A 230 5.28 -3.61 -42.93
C THR A 230 5.61 -4.48 -41.71
N CYS A 231 5.23 -4.01 -40.51
CA CYS A 231 5.31 -4.76 -39.26
C CYS A 231 4.04 -5.59 -38.96
N ASN A 232 2.98 -5.47 -39.77
CA ASN A 232 1.74 -6.20 -39.54
C ASN A 232 1.89 -7.68 -39.90
N ALA A 233 1.24 -8.55 -39.12
CA ALA A 233 1.14 -9.99 -39.42
C ALA A 233 2.50 -10.71 -39.62
N LEU A 234 3.58 -10.22 -38.99
CA LEU A 234 4.87 -10.89 -38.99
C LEU A 234 4.81 -12.12 -38.07
N ASP A 235 5.02 -13.31 -38.65
CA ASP A 235 4.99 -14.59 -37.95
C ASP A 235 5.87 -15.61 -38.70
N PRO A 236 6.95 -16.14 -38.10
CA PRO A 236 7.42 -15.87 -36.74
C PRO A 236 8.06 -14.48 -36.61
N ILE A 237 8.15 -14.00 -35.37
CA ILE A 237 9.06 -12.90 -35.01
C ILE A 237 10.26 -13.46 -34.24
N THR A 238 11.45 -12.93 -34.51
CA THR A 238 12.69 -13.38 -33.87
C THR A 238 13.54 -12.19 -33.46
N PHE A 239 14.07 -12.20 -32.24
CA PHE A 239 14.93 -11.14 -31.73
C PHE A 239 16.12 -11.71 -30.95
N ASN A 240 17.17 -10.90 -30.79
CA ASN A 240 18.34 -11.30 -30.00
C ASN A 240 17.96 -11.51 -28.54
N VAL A 241 18.61 -12.45 -27.86
CA VAL A 241 18.47 -12.61 -26.42
C VAL A 241 18.72 -11.29 -25.69
N ASN A 242 17.76 -10.95 -24.84
CA ASN A 242 17.76 -9.76 -24.02
C ASN A 242 16.86 -10.06 -22.82
N SER A 243 17.40 -9.94 -21.61
CA SER A 243 16.66 -10.21 -20.37
C SER A 243 15.42 -9.32 -20.24
N GLN A 244 15.49 -8.05 -20.64
CA GLN A 244 14.35 -7.11 -20.62
C GLN A 244 13.22 -7.60 -21.54
N ALA A 245 13.59 -7.98 -22.77
CA ALA A 245 12.60 -8.41 -23.76
C ALA A 245 11.93 -9.71 -23.30
N LEU A 246 12.71 -10.65 -22.75
CA LEU A 246 12.20 -11.89 -22.20
C LEU A 246 11.30 -11.66 -20.98
N HIS A 247 11.72 -10.82 -20.03
CA HIS A 247 10.90 -10.40 -18.88
C HIS A 247 9.55 -9.84 -19.34
N ALA A 248 9.56 -8.78 -20.15
CA ALA A 248 8.32 -8.12 -20.59
C ALA A 248 7.42 -9.07 -21.41
N MET A 249 8.02 -9.94 -22.22
CA MET A 249 7.30 -10.95 -22.99
C MET A 249 6.57 -11.97 -22.10
N LEU A 250 7.15 -12.37 -20.96
CA LEU A 250 6.47 -13.26 -20.01
C LEU A 250 5.13 -12.64 -19.54
N TYR A 251 5.07 -11.32 -19.40
CA TYR A 251 3.87 -10.56 -19.03
C TYR A 251 2.98 -10.18 -20.22
N GLY A 252 3.24 -10.72 -21.42
CA GLY A 252 2.42 -10.54 -22.62
C GLY A 252 2.78 -9.31 -23.45
N GLU A 253 4.02 -8.84 -23.38
CA GLU A 253 4.55 -7.91 -24.39
C GLU A 253 4.91 -8.68 -25.67
N ILE A 254 4.71 -8.04 -26.81
CA ILE A 254 5.32 -8.41 -28.10
C ILE A 254 6.57 -7.53 -28.24
N PRO A 255 7.79 -8.09 -28.04
CA PRO A 255 8.98 -7.27 -27.93
C PRO A 255 9.35 -6.60 -29.25
N ASN A 256 10.19 -5.56 -29.14
CA ASN A 256 10.77 -4.92 -30.31
C ASN A 256 11.56 -5.95 -31.14
N HIS A 257 11.28 -6.03 -32.43
CA HIS A 257 11.85 -7.05 -33.32
C HIS A 257 12.15 -6.49 -34.73
N PRO A 258 13.04 -7.12 -35.50
CA PRO A 258 13.30 -6.73 -36.88
C PRO A 258 12.08 -7.00 -37.77
N GLY A 259 11.73 -6.02 -38.60
CA GLY A 259 10.76 -6.14 -39.69
C GLY A 259 11.38 -5.79 -41.06
N PRO A 260 10.59 -5.88 -42.14
CA PRO A 260 11.08 -5.68 -43.51
C PRO A 260 11.67 -4.28 -43.78
N SER A 261 11.13 -3.23 -43.14
CA SER A 261 11.52 -1.83 -43.35
C SER A 261 12.34 -1.23 -42.21
N GLY A 262 12.66 -2.04 -41.19
CA GLY A 262 13.29 -1.56 -39.95
C GLY A 262 12.74 -2.29 -38.72
N ASN A 263 13.07 -1.80 -37.53
CA ASN A 263 12.58 -2.40 -36.29
C ASN A 263 11.11 -2.04 -36.02
N CYS A 264 10.33 -3.06 -35.69
CA CYS A 264 8.95 -2.96 -35.23
C CYS A 264 8.95 -2.79 -33.71
N GLY A 265 8.66 -1.57 -33.23
CA GLY A 265 8.68 -1.24 -31.80
C GLY A 265 7.75 -2.10 -30.95
N ASN A 266 8.02 -2.25 -29.65
CA ASN A 266 7.25 -3.13 -28.78
C ASN A 266 5.76 -2.72 -28.63
N ARG A 267 4.92 -3.70 -28.29
CA ARG A 267 3.47 -3.55 -28.10
C ARG A 267 2.94 -4.46 -27.00
N ALA A 268 1.88 -4.01 -26.33
CA ALA A 268 1.10 -4.89 -25.47
C ALA A 268 0.33 -5.90 -26.34
N GLY A 269 0.49 -7.19 -26.07
CA GLY A 269 -0.39 -8.23 -26.60
C GLY A 269 -1.73 -8.31 -25.86
N SER A 270 -2.54 -9.27 -26.27
CA SER A 270 -3.77 -9.69 -25.62
C SER A 270 -3.44 -10.52 -24.37
N LEU A 271 -4.48 -10.90 -23.63
CA LEU A 271 -4.31 -11.82 -22.50
C LEU A 271 -3.77 -13.20 -22.94
N MET A 272 -3.95 -13.57 -24.20
CA MET A 272 -3.45 -14.82 -24.75
C MET A 272 -1.95 -14.78 -25.06
N SER A 273 -1.33 -13.60 -25.07
CA SER A 273 0.12 -13.44 -25.19
C SER A 273 0.87 -13.61 -23.86
N VAL A 274 0.15 -13.57 -22.73
CA VAL A 274 0.75 -13.70 -21.40
C VAL A 274 1.24 -15.14 -21.22
N GLN A 275 2.53 -15.31 -20.95
CA GLN A 275 3.14 -16.63 -20.76
C GLN A 275 2.95 -17.13 -19.31
N MET A 276 2.82 -16.20 -18.36
CA MET A 276 2.57 -16.48 -16.95
C MET A 276 1.16 -17.04 -16.72
N ALA A 277 1.03 -18.03 -15.85
CA ALA A 277 -0.27 -18.53 -15.43
C ALA A 277 -0.94 -17.55 -14.46
N PRO A 278 -2.28 -17.48 -14.37
CA PRO A 278 -2.96 -16.64 -13.38
C PRO A 278 -2.54 -16.93 -11.93
N THR A 279 -2.20 -18.18 -11.62
CA THR A 279 -1.69 -18.57 -10.30
C THR A 279 -0.30 -18.00 -10.00
N ASP A 280 0.49 -17.64 -11.01
CA ASP A 280 1.82 -17.05 -10.80
C ASP A 280 1.76 -15.66 -10.18
N PHE A 281 0.57 -15.02 -10.12
CA PHE A 281 0.32 -13.73 -9.48
C PHE A 281 -0.42 -13.84 -8.14
N THR A 282 -0.86 -15.04 -7.74
CA THR A 282 -1.71 -15.25 -6.55
C THR A 282 -1.20 -16.34 -5.62
N ALA A 283 -0.27 -17.19 -6.08
CA ALA A 283 0.37 -18.23 -5.28
C ALA A 283 1.48 -17.65 -4.38
N TRP A 284 1.08 -16.99 -3.31
CA TRP A 284 1.98 -16.41 -2.32
C TRP A 284 2.64 -17.48 -1.44
N LYS A 285 3.94 -17.33 -1.22
CA LYS A 285 4.72 -18.15 -0.28
C LYS A 285 5.88 -17.34 0.31
N MET A 286 6.33 -17.74 1.50
CA MET A 286 7.52 -17.14 2.10
C MET A 286 8.77 -17.67 1.39
N VAL A 287 9.62 -16.76 0.91
CA VAL A 287 10.82 -17.07 0.13
C VAL A 287 12.03 -16.42 0.79
N THR A 288 13.10 -17.18 0.99
CA THR A 288 14.37 -16.65 1.50
C THR A 288 15.18 -16.06 0.36
N VAL A 289 15.58 -14.79 0.46
CA VAL A 289 16.50 -14.14 -0.48
C VAL A 289 17.88 -14.13 0.13
N ARG A 290 18.85 -14.76 -0.54
CA ARG A 290 20.23 -14.82 -0.05
C ARG A 290 21.24 -14.64 -1.17
N GLN A 291 22.47 -14.33 -0.77
CA GLN A 291 23.61 -14.26 -1.68
C GLN A 291 24.13 -15.65 -2.06
N PRO A 292 24.69 -15.81 -3.27
CA PRO A 292 25.32 -17.06 -3.68
C PRO A 292 26.54 -17.39 -2.81
N ALA A 293 26.67 -18.66 -2.45
CA ALA A 293 27.93 -19.20 -1.97
C ALA A 293 29.00 -19.16 -3.08
N ALA A 294 30.27 -19.34 -2.70
CA ALA A 294 31.36 -19.34 -3.67
C ALA A 294 31.15 -20.41 -4.75
N GLY A 295 31.08 -19.98 -6.02
CA GLY A 295 30.85 -20.87 -7.17
C GLY A 295 29.40 -21.32 -7.38
N GLU A 296 28.45 -20.85 -6.57
CA GLU A 296 27.03 -21.19 -6.71
C GLU A 296 26.38 -20.44 -7.87
N ALA A 297 25.56 -21.14 -8.65
CA ALA A 297 24.76 -20.53 -9.71
C ALA A 297 23.62 -19.68 -9.11
N ARG A 298 23.36 -18.53 -9.74
CA ARG A 298 22.26 -17.65 -9.33
C ARG A 298 20.92 -18.16 -9.86
N THR A 299 19.83 -17.69 -9.27
CA THR A 299 18.48 -18.03 -9.73
C THR A 299 18.24 -17.53 -11.16
N VAL A 300 17.75 -18.43 -12.02
CA VAL A 300 17.42 -18.13 -13.43
C VAL A 300 16.01 -17.56 -13.52
N PHE A 301 15.89 -16.29 -13.91
CA PHE A 301 14.62 -15.54 -13.86
C PHE A 301 13.53 -16.14 -14.75
N TYR A 302 13.86 -16.53 -15.98
CA TYR A 302 12.87 -17.03 -16.94
C TYR A 302 12.41 -18.47 -16.67
N ASN A 303 13.04 -19.21 -15.75
CA ASN A 303 12.62 -20.57 -15.40
C ASN A 303 11.47 -20.55 -14.37
N VAL A 304 10.36 -19.93 -14.77
CA VAL A 304 9.14 -19.80 -13.94
C VAL A 304 8.64 -21.15 -13.41
N PRO A 305 8.68 -22.28 -14.16
CA PRO A 305 8.31 -23.58 -13.61
C PRO A 305 9.12 -23.97 -12.36
N ALA A 306 10.43 -23.67 -12.32
CA ALA A 306 11.23 -23.87 -11.11
C ALA A 306 10.88 -22.86 -10.00
N LEU A 307 10.60 -21.60 -10.36
CA LEU A 307 10.19 -20.57 -9.39
C LEU A 307 8.87 -20.92 -8.68
N ARG A 308 7.95 -21.64 -9.34
CA ARG A 308 6.68 -22.10 -8.73
C ARG A 308 6.88 -22.96 -7.50
N THR A 309 7.96 -23.75 -7.43
CA THR A 309 8.25 -24.62 -6.28
C THR A 309 9.38 -24.11 -5.38
N ALA A 310 10.20 -23.18 -5.84
CA ALA A 310 11.32 -22.65 -5.07
C ALA A 310 10.89 -21.94 -3.77
N THR A 311 11.62 -22.17 -2.69
CA THR A 311 11.45 -21.47 -1.39
C THR A 311 12.60 -20.51 -1.11
N GLU A 312 13.50 -20.36 -2.08
CA GLU A 312 14.71 -19.56 -1.97
C GLU A 312 15.06 -18.91 -3.32
N LEU A 313 15.61 -17.70 -3.26
CA LEU A 313 16.26 -17.00 -4.36
C LEU A 313 17.72 -16.75 -4.01
N VAL A 314 18.59 -17.07 -4.96
CA VAL A 314 20.03 -16.86 -4.90
C VAL A 314 20.38 -15.68 -5.79
N LEU A 315 20.56 -14.50 -5.18
CA LEU A 315 20.75 -13.21 -5.86
C LEU A 315 22.04 -12.54 -5.38
N GLN A 316 22.78 -11.88 -6.26
CA GLN A 316 23.96 -11.11 -5.85
C GLN A 316 23.59 -9.90 -4.98
N THR A 317 22.47 -9.25 -5.31
CA THR A 317 21.99 -8.03 -4.66
C THR A 317 21.35 -8.38 -3.30
N PRO A 318 21.81 -7.79 -2.18
CA PRO A 318 21.18 -8.04 -0.89
C PRO A 318 19.85 -7.29 -0.77
N HIS A 319 18.85 -7.94 -0.16
CA HIS A 319 17.52 -7.35 0.08
C HIS A 319 17.04 -7.56 1.54
N PRO A 320 17.74 -6.99 2.55
CA PRO A 320 17.25 -7.04 3.92
C PRO A 320 16.12 -6.02 4.17
N GLY A 321 15.07 -6.45 4.85
CA GLY A 321 14.03 -5.59 5.39
C GLY A 321 13.21 -4.80 4.36
N PHE A 322 12.35 -3.92 4.88
CA PHE A 322 11.38 -3.16 4.08
C PHE A 322 11.98 -2.17 3.08
N PHE A 323 13.16 -1.62 3.40
CA PHE A 323 13.75 -0.49 2.66
C PHE A 323 14.50 -0.94 1.40
N SER A 324 14.63 -2.25 1.18
CA SER A 324 15.38 -2.83 0.05
C SER A 324 14.48 -3.54 -0.97
N THR A 325 13.16 -3.42 -0.83
CA THR A 325 12.22 -4.00 -1.80
C THR A 325 12.18 -3.14 -3.07
N PRO A 326 11.86 -3.73 -4.25
CA PRO A 326 11.61 -2.96 -5.47
C PRO A 326 10.50 -1.93 -5.29
N ALA A 327 9.51 -2.19 -4.44
CA ALA A 327 8.43 -1.23 -4.15
C ALA A 327 8.97 0.03 -3.46
N PHE A 328 9.81 -0.15 -2.43
CA PHE A 328 10.40 0.96 -1.69
C PHE A 328 11.36 1.77 -2.58
N PHE A 329 12.17 1.07 -3.38
CA PHE A 329 13.09 1.71 -4.33
C PHE A 329 12.36 2.50 -5.42
N ALA A 330 11.27 1.97 -5.98
CA ALA A 330 10.48 2.67 -7.00
C ALA A 330 9.72 3.86 -6.41
N ASN A 331 9.25 3.75 -5.16
CA ASN A 331 8.56 4.83 -4.47
C ASN A 331 9.51 5.97 -4.10
N TRP A 332 10.72 5.63 -3.66
CA TRP A 332 11.73 6.56 -3.17
C TRP A 332 13.02 6.48 -3.98
N PRO A 333 12.99 6.80 -5.29
CA PRO A 333 14.12 6.60 -6.17
C PRO A 333 15.29 7.51 -5.81
N THR A 334 16.48 6.99 -6.07
CA THR A 334 17.76 7.68 -5.97
C THR A 334 18.21 8.11 -7.37
N ASN A 335 19.25 8.95 -7.45
CA ASN A 335 19.91 9.33 -8.70
C ASN A 335 21.28 9.95 -8.40
N SER A 336 22.02 10.32 -9.44
CA SER A 336 23.36 10.94 -9.32
C SER A 336 23.38 12.28 -8.57
N SER A 337 22.24 12.98 -8.47
CA SER A 337 22.14 14.24 -7.73
C SER A 337 21.94 13.99 -6.23
N ASN A 338 20.96 13.17 -5.85
CA ASN A 338 20.69 12.93 -4.43
C ASN A 338 21.57 11.84 -3.80
N GLN A 339 22.13 10.92 -4.59
CA GLN A 339 23.12 9.93 -4.15
C GLN A 339 22.70 9.10 -2.93
N MET A 340 21.46 8.61 -2.91
CA MET A 340 20.81 7.80 -1.85
C MET A 340 20.28 8.57 -0.64
N ARG A 341 20.40 9.91 -0.63
CA ARG A 341 19.87 10.77 0.44
C ARG A 341 18.36 10.60 0.63
N VAL A 342 17.62 10.50 -0.48
CA VAL A 342 16.17 10.27 -0.45
C VAL A 342 15.86 8.93 0.21
N THR A 343 16.46 7.86 -0.31
CA THR A 343 16.19 6.48 0.13
C THR A 343 16.49 6.31 1.61
N VAL A 344 17.64 6.80 2.08
CA VAL A 344 18.01 6.66 3.50
C VAL A 344 17.10 7.49 4.40
N ASN A 345 16.76 8.72 4.02
CA ASN A 345 15.90 9.57 4.85
C ASN A 345 14.49 9.00 4.95
N GLN A 346 13.94 8.47 3.85
CA GLN A 346 12.65 7.79 3.87
C GLN A 346 12.69 6.51 4.70
N ALA A 347 13.80 5.75 4.67
CA ALA A 347 13.95 4.56 5.52
C ALA A 347 13.96 4.95 7.00
N LEU A 348 14.64 6.03 7.37
CA LEU A 348 14.62 6.59 8.74
C LEU A 348 13.21 7.03 9.14
N ILE A 349 12.49 7.73 8.26
CA ILE A 349 11.11 8.17 8.52
C ILE A 349 10.16 6.99 8.75
N VAL A 350 10.23 5.95 7.91
CA VAL A 350 9.40 4.76 8.09
C VAL A 350 9.71 4.07 9.41
N ALA A 351 11.00 3.89 9.72
CA ALA A 351 11.46 3.21 10.92
C ALA A 351 11.14 3.96 12.22
N THR A 352 11.45 5.26 12.24
CA THR A 352 11.58 6.07 13.47
C THR A 352 10.55 7.20 13.58
N GLY A 353 9.75 7.42 12.54
CA GLY A 353 8.80 8.55 12.49
C GLY A 353 9.48 9.92 12.49
N THR A 354 10.79 9.98 12.23
CA THR A 354 11.58 11.21 12.28
C THR A 354 12.41 11.33 11.01
N ALA A 355 12.61 12.56 10.53
CA ALA A 355 13.41 12.88 9.35
C ALA A 355 14.72 13.55 9.76
N ILE A 356 15.73 13.50 8.89
CA ILE A 356 16.86 14.42 8.96
C ILE A 356 16.40 15.77 8.39
N ASP A 357 16.17 16.73 9.27
CA ASP A 357 15.62 18.06 8.96
C ASP A 357 16.55 19.22 9.39
N GLY A 358 17.74 18.88 9.90
CA GLY A 358 18.75 19.82 10.38
C GLY A 358 18.58 20.29 11.83
N GLN A 359 17.57 19.78 12.56
CA GLN A 359 17.37 20.07 13.98
C GLN A 359 18.00 19.04 14.91
N ASP A 360 18.40 17.87 14.38
CA ASP A 360 19.07 16.83 15.13
C ASP A 360 20.47 17.29 15.58
N PRO A 361 20.79 17.30 16.88
CA PRO A 361 22.09 17.72 17.39
C PRO A 361 23.19 16.64 17.27
N THR A 362 22.89 15.45 16.73
CA THR A 362 23.85 14.35 16.59
C THR A 362 25.05 14.78 15.75
N SER A 363 26.24 14.69 16.33
CA SER A 363 27.49 15.06 15.68
C SER A 363 28.43 13.84 15.58
N PRO A 364 28.58 13.23 14.39
CA PRO A 364 29.45 12.08 14.23
C PRO A 364 30.93 12.46 14.23
N SER A 365 31.77 11.55 14.73
CA SER A 365 33.23 11.72 14.78
C SER A 365 33.91 11.72 13.40
N THR A 366 33.24 11.14 12.39
CA THR A 366 33.69 11.13 10.99
C THR A 366 32.49 11.35 10.08
N THR A 367 32.73 11.93 8.91
CA THR A 367 31.65 12.22 7.95
C THR A 367 31.93 11.58 6.58
N PRO A 368 31.97 10.23 6.46
CA PRO A 368 32.15 9.58 5.17
C PRO A 368 31.09 10.03 4.15
N GLY A 369 31.50 10.21 2.90
CA GLY A 369 30.60 10.60 1.81
C GLY A 369 30.18 12.06 1.78
N ILE A 370 30.67 12.88 2.72
CA ILE A 370 30.47 14.32 2.67
C ILE A 370 31.35 14.93 1.58
N ASP A 371 30.79 15.89 0.85
CA ASP A 371 31.54 16.75 -0.07
C ASP A 371 31.86 18.07 0.65
N PRO A 372 33.12 18.32 1.04
CA PRO A 372 33.49 19.51 1.80
C PRO A 372 33.40 20.81 1.00
N ASP A 373 33.50 20.74 -0.33
CA ASP A 373 33.37 21.92 -1.20
C ASP A 373 31.89 22.32 -1.34
N HIS A 374 31.00 21.33 -1.40
CA HIS A 374 29.56 21.54 -1.44
C HIS A 374 28.95 21.87 -0.07
N THR A 375 29.53 21.34 1.02
CA THR A 375 29.00 21.49 2.38
C THR A 375 30.06 22.00 3.36
N PRO A 376 30.53 23.25 3.21
CA PRO A 376 31.48 23.82 4.15
C PRO A 376 30.92 23.78 5.58
N GLN A 377 31.81 23.54 6.55
CA GLN A 377 31.46 23.63 7.97
C GLN A 377 30.86 25.01 8.31
N ASN A 378 29.92 25.04 9.27
CA ASN A 378 29.15 26.22 9.68
C ASN A 378 28.09 26.71 8.67
N THR A 379 27.70 25.90 7.69
CA THR A 379 26.55 26.17 6.82
C THR A 379 25.31 25.41 7.28
N ALA A 380 24.12 25.90 6.90
CA ALA A 380 22.88 25.15 7.11
C ALA A 380 22.91 23.79 6.40
N CYS A 381 23.55 23.72 5.23
CA CYS A 381 23.74 22.47 4.49
C CYS A 381 24.54 21.44 5.30
N TYR A 382 25.61 21.86 5.97
CA TYR A 382 26.40 20.97 6.83
C TYR A 382 25.55 20.37 7.96
N GLY A 383 24.59 21.13 8.50
CA GLY A 383 23.67 20.68 9.55
C GLY A 383 22.97 19.36 9.21
N CYS A 384 22.40 19.23 8.00
CA CYS A 384 21.78 18.00 7.54
C CYS A 384 22.81 16.97 7.04
N HIS A 385 23.80 17.44 6.28
CA HIS A 385 24.74 16.55 5.58
C HIS A 385 25.67 15.80 6.54
N GLN A 386 26.04 16.37 7.68
CA GLN A 386 26.87 15.69 8.67
C GLN A 386 26.23 14.41 9.22
N GLN A 387 24.90 14.25 9.13
CA GLN A 387 24.18 13.04 9.52
C GLN A 387 23.81 12.19 8.29
N LEU A 388 23.31 12.85 7.25
CA LEU A 388 22.74 12.20 6.09
C LEU A 388 23.79 11.54 5.19
N ASP A 389 24.91 12.21 4.93
CA ASP A 389 25.96 11.69 4.03
C ASP A 389 26.70 10.48 4.61
N PRO A 390 27.03 10.48 5.92
CA PRO A 390 27.62 9.30 6.54
C PRO A 390 26.67 8.11 6.59
N THR A 391 25.37 8.37 6.84
CA THR A 391 24.37 7.31 6.95
C THR A 391 24.03 6.73 5.57
N ARG A 392 23.85 7.55 4.52
CA ARG A 392 23.59 7.05 3.15
C ARG A 392 24.76 6.27 2.55
N SER A 393 25.98 6.48 3.05
CA SER A 393 27.20 5.91 2.47
C SER A 393 27.13 4.39 2.33
N ILE A 394 26.46 3.71 3.27
CA ILE A 394 26.27 2.26 3.18
C ILE A 394 25.36 1.83 2.03
N LEU A 395 24.34 2.64 1.70
CA LEU A 395 23.49 2.38 0.54
C LEU A 395 24.31 2.57 -0.74
N SER A 396 25.08 3.64 -0.88
CA SER A 396 25.93 3.85 -2.07
C SER A 396 27.07 2.85 -2.20
N ALA A 397 27.56 2.29 -1.09
CA ALA A 397 28.56 1.23 -1.08
C ALA A 397 27.97 -0.13 -1.50
N THR A 398 26.66 -0.32 -1.33
CA THR A 398 25.94 -1.56 -1.61
C THR A 398 25.31 -1.53 -3.00
N TYR A 399 24.67 -0.42 -3.34
CA TYR A 399 23.79 -0.26 -4.48
C TYR A 399 24.27 0.84 -5.44
N SER A 400 24.08 0.63 -6.74
CA SER A 400 24.18 1.66 -7.76
C SER A 400 23.01 2.63 -7.70
N TRP A 401 23.04 3.71 -8.49
CA TRP A 401 21.93 4.67 -8.63
C TRP A 401 20.63 4.07 -9.21
N PHE A 402 20.67 2.81 -9.63
CA PHE A 402 19.52 2.04 -10.11
C PHE A 402 19.23 0.81 -9.24
N TYR A 403 19.83 0.75 -8.04
CA TYR A 403 19.62 -0.28 -7.02
C TYR A 403 20.18 -1.68 -7.34
N TYR A 404 21.14 -1.77 -8.26
CA TYR A 404 21.90 -3.01 -8.54
C TYR A 404 23.20 -3.05 -7.73
N PRO A 405 23.98 -4.14 -7.72
CA PRO A 405 25.23 -4.18 -6.97
C PRO A 405 26.18 -3.05 -7.38
N GLN A 406 26.73 -2.33 -6.40
CA GLN A 406 27.70 -1.27 -6.67
C GLN A 406 28.95 -1.83 -7.36
N THR A 407 29.44 -1.11 -8.37
CA THR A 407 30.63 -1.45 -9.16
C THR A 407 31.76 -0.44 -9.01
N ASP A 408 31.48 0.78 -8.56
CA ASP A 408 32.50 1.78 -8.27
C ASP A 408 33.34 1.38 -7.05
N ALA A 409 34.66 1.24 -7.22
CA ALA A 409 35.55 0.77 -6.18
C ALA A 409 35.70 1.77 -5.02
N ALA A 410 35.61 3.08 -5.27
CA ALA A 410 35.72 4.10 -4.25
C ALA A 410 34.46 4.11 -3.37
N LEU A 411 33.26 4.06 -3.97
CA LEU A 411 32.00 3.98 -3.23
C LEU A 411 31.91 2.69 -2.41
N LYS A 412 32.32 1.54 -2.95
CA LYS A 412 32.35 0.26 -2.21
C LYS A 412 33.29 0.28 -1.01
N ALA A 413 34.42 0.99 -1.13
CA ALA A 413 35.42 1.07 -0.08
C ALA A 413 35.05 2.10 1.01
N GLN A 414 33.99 2.89 0.80
CA GLN A 414 33.56 3.93 1.73
C GLN A 414 32.75 3.32 2.88
N PRO A 415 33.29 3.25 4.11
CA PRO A 415 32.54 2.74 5.25
C PRO A 415 31.35 3.66 5.56
N GLY A 416 30.21 3.08 5.92
CA GLY A 416 29.08 3.85 6.42
C GLY A 416 29.24 4.19 7.90
N LEU A 417 28.61 5.28 8.33
CA LEU A 417 28.45 5.61 9.75
C LEU A 417 27.01 6.07 9.97
N PHE A 418 26.26 5.31 10.74
CA PHE A 418 24.93 5.72 11.16
C PHE A 418 25.09 6.88 12.13
N ALA A 419 24.42 7.99 11.88
CA ALA A 419 24.44 9.17 12.74
C ALA A 419 23.06 9.82 12.69
N PHE A 420 22.21 9.49 13.66
CA PHE A 420 20.84 9.97 13.70
C PHE A 420 20.26 9.85 15.12
N GLN A 421 19.62 10.92 15.60
CA GLN A 421 18.83 10.98 16.83
C GLN A 421 19.55 10.37 18.05
N ASN A 422 20.79 10.80 18.28
CA ASN A 422 21.72 10.40 19.33
C ASN A 422 22.29 8.97 19.21
N VAL A 423 22.08 8.30 18.08
CA VAL A 423 22.70 7.01 17.77
C VAL A 423 23.82 7.23 16.77
N ILE A 424 25.04 6.83 17.15
CA ILE A 424 26.22 6.82 16.27
C ILE A 424 26.82 5.42 16.27
N ALA A 425 26.88 4.77 15.11
CA ALA A 425 27.44 3.42 14.99
C ALA A 425 28.03 3.16 13.60
N PRO A 426 29.16 2.43 13.50
CA PRO A 426 29.75 2.08 12.21
C PRO A 426 28.87 1.08 11.44
N MET A 427 28.85 1.20 10.12
CA MET A 427 28.16 0.27 9.21
C MET A 427 29.15 -0.28 8.18
N ARG A 428 29.30 -1.60 8.15
CA ARG A 428 30.14 -2.31 7.17
C ARG A 428 29.30 -2.94 6.07
N THR A 429 28.09 -3.35 6.38
CA THR A 429 27.15 -3.97 5.46
C THR A 429 25.77 -3.34 5.56
N ILE A 430 24.94 -3.52 4.54
CA ILE A 430 23.55 -3.07 4.58
C ILE A 430 22.72 -3.78 5.67
N ASP A 431 23.14 -4.96 6.12
CA ASP A 431 22.55 -5.65 7.27
C ASP A 431 22.81 -4.89 8.60
N ASP A 432 23.94 -4.18 8.72
CA ASP A 432 24.21 -3.33 9.89
C ASP A 432 23.22 -2.15 9.95
N PHE A 433 22.92 -1.55 8.79
CA PHE A 433 21.89 -0.50 8.69
C PHE A 433 20.52 -1.03 9.09
N ALA A 434 20.13 -2.20 8.58
CA ALA A 434 18.90 -2.88 8.97
C ALA A 434 18.81 -3.11 10.48
N HIS A 435 19.89 -3.59 11.09
CA HIS A 435 19.95 -3.84 12.54
C HIS A 435 19.85 -2.53 13.36
N LEU A 436 20.53 -1.47 12.92
CA LEU A 436 20.48 -0.16 13.58
C LEU A 436 19.09 0.47 13.48
N LEU A 437 18.41 0.34 12.33
CA LEU A 437 17.00 0.74 12.23
C LEU A 437 16.14 -0.07 13.19
N ALA A 438 16.30 -1.40 13.25
CA ALA A 438 15.49 -2.29 14.09
C ALA A 438 15.63 -2.02 15.59
N THR A 439 16.83 -1.62 16.03
CA THR A 439 17.17 -1.40 17.44
C THR A 439 17.11 0.08 17.86
N HIS A 440 16.72 0.97 16.94
CA HIS A 440 16.72 2.40 17.21
C HIS A 440 15.69 2.75 18.32
N PRO A 441 16.06 3.56 19.34
CA PRO A 441 15.18 3.88 20.47
C PRO A 441 13.84 4.52 20.12
N LEU A 442 13.75 5.19 18.96
CA LEU A 442 12.52 5.81 18.48
C LEU A 442 11.52 4.83 17.85
N VAL A 443 11.91 3.60 17.50
CA VAL A 443 11.02 2.64 16.82
C VAL A 443 9.74 2.36 17.61
N PRO A 444 9.78 2.04 18.92
CA PRO A 444 8.55 1.72 19.65
C PRO A 444 7.51 2.85 19.59
N GLN A 445 7.97 4.08 19.82
CA GLN A 445 7.11 5.26 19.77
C GLN A 445 6.59 5.53 18.35
N ALA A 446 7.44 5.40 17.32
CA ALA A 446 7.07 5.64 15.94
C ALA A 446 5.91 4.73 15.49
N TRP A 447 5.99 3.44 15.81
CA TRP A 447 4.96 2.47 15.40
C TRP A 447 3.67 2.61 16.20
N ALA A 448 3.76 2.93 17.48
CA ALA A 448 2.59 3.31 18.26
C ALA A 448 1.92 4.58 17.70
N GLN A 449 2.69 5.60 17.31
CA GLN A 449 2.16 6.82 16.68
C GLN A 449 1.48 6.54 15.35
N LYS A 450 2.05 5.68 14.48
CA LYS A 450 1.38 5.26 13.23
C LYS A 450 0.01 4.63 13.51
N LEU A 451 -0.09 3.81 14.57
CA LEU A 451 -1.37 3.23 14.98
C LEU A 451 -2.31 4.28 15.62
N CYS A 452 -1.79 5.27 16.33
CA CYS A 452 -2.58 6.41 16.82
C CYS A 452 -3.21 7.19 15.66
N TYR A 453 -2.43 7.51 14.63
CA TYR A 453 -2.92 8.15 13.42
C TYR A 453 -3.98 7.30 12.72
N TYR A 454 -3.76 6.00 12.62
CA TYR A 454 -4.73 5.08 12.05
C TYR A 454 -6.06 5.08 12.82
N ALA A 455 -6.00 5.04 14.16
CA ALA A 455 -7.19 4.95 15.01
C ALA A 455 -7.94 6.27 15.20
N ASN A 456 -7.18 7.35 15.37
CA ASN A 456 -7.69 8.65 15.83
C ASN A 456 -7.50 9.76 14.81
N SER A 457 -6.79 9.53 13.71
CA SER A 457 -6.45 10.57 12.72
C SER A 457 -5.69 11.76 13.32
N ALA A 458 -5.01 11.51 14.43
CA ALA A 458 -4.26 12.47 15.21
C ALA A 458 -3.15 11.71 15.96
N PRO A 459 -2.03 12.38 16.31
CA PRO A 459 -1.00 11.75 17.12
C PRO A 459 -1.48 11.50 18.55
N CYS A 460 -0.89 10.51 19.18
CA CYS A 460 -0.93 10.42 20.65
C CYS A 460 -0.01 11.47 21.25
N ASN A 461 -0.36 12.04 22.41
CA ASN A 461 0.56 12.90 23.13
C ASN A 461 1.72 12.03 23.69
N PRO A 462 2.99 12.31 23.34
CA PRO A 462 4.11 11.44 23.68
C PRO A 462 4.41 11.36 25.19
N ILE A 463 3.92 12.31 25.98
CA ILE A 463 4.08 12.33 27.45
C ILE A 463 2.79 11.93 28.19
N ASP A 464 1.77 11.46 27.47
CA ASP A 464 0.55 10.94 28.09
C ASP A 464 0.87 9.67 28.89
N PRO A 465 0.57 9.61 30.20
CA PRO A 465 0.79 8.42 31.01
C PRO A 465 0.19 7.14 30.41
N GLU A 466 -0.98 7.24 29.76
CA GLU A 466 -1.60 6.09 29.12
C GLU A 466 -0.84 5.66 27.85
N PHE A 467 -0.28 6.62 27.10
CA PHE A 467 0.52 6.29 25.93
C PHE A 467 1.85 5.64 26.35
N LEU A 468 2.49 6.16 27.40
CA LEU A 468 3.68 5.56 27.98
C LEU A 468 3.43 4.13 28.49
N ARG A 469 2.25 3.86 29.08
CA ARG A 469 1.82 2.51 29.49
C ARG A 469 1.70 1.58 28.27
N VAL A 470 1.10 2.04 27.18
CA VAL A 470 1.01 1.27 25.93
C VAL A 470 2.40 0.97 25.36
N LEU A 471 3.32 1.94 25.37
CA LEU A 471 4.70 1.75 24.93
C LEU A 471 5.48 0.75 25.80
N ASP A 472 5.31 0.80 27.12
CA ASP A 472 5.89 -0.19 28.04
C ASP A 472 5.40 -1.61 27.73
N ARG A 473 4.09 -1.78 27.49
CA ARG A 473 3.53 -3.07 27.08
C ARG A 473 4.06 -3.54 25.72
N PHE A 474 4.16 -2.63 24.75
CA PHE A 474 4.68 -2.96 23.43
C PHE A 474 6.14 -3.42 23.50
N THR A 475 6.98 -2.69 24.25
CA THR A 475 8.41 -3.02 24.39
C THR A 475 8.63 -4.28 25.23
N SER A 476 7.94 -4.44 26.36
CA SER A 476 8.05 -5.62 27.24
C SER A 476 7.51 -6.91 26.62
N SER A 477 6.62 -6.81 25.62
CA SER A 477 6.15 -7.94 24.80
C SER A 477 7.05 -8.25 23.60
N SER A 478 8.32 -7.82 23.64
CA SER A 478 9.29 -7.97 22.53
C SER A 478 8.80 -7.36 21.22
N ALA A 479 8.26 -6.14 21.29
CA ALA A 479 7.70 -5.42 20.13
C ALA A 479 6.62 -6.23 19.37
N SER A 480 5.75 -6.93 20.10
CA SER A 480 4.62 -7.66 19.53
C SER A 480 3.58 -6.70 18.93
N TRP A 481 3.36 -6.78 17.61
CA TRP A 481 2.35 -5.97 16.92
C TRP A 481 0.94 -6.15 17.50
N ASN A 482 0.54 -7.41 17.74
CA ASN A 482 -0.80 -7.70 18.27
C ASN A 482 -0.98 -7.14 19.69
N THR A 483 0.10 -7.12 20.50
CA THR A 483 0.05 -6.48 21.82
C THR A 483 -0.14 -4.97 21.68
N LEU A 484 0.60 -4.30 20.78
CA LEU A 484 0.41 -2.87 20.53
C LEU A 484 -1.02 -2.55 20.07
N VAL A 485 -1.57 -3.35 19.17
CA VAL A 485 -2.95 -3.18 18.68
C VAL A 485 -3.95 -3.34 19.82
N ARG A 486 -3.88 -4.42 20.59
CA ARG A 486 -4.74 -4.65 21.76
C ARG A 486 -4.69 -3.48 22.74
N GLU A 487 -3.49 -3.10 23.15
CA GLU A 487 -3.29 -2.12 24.21
C GLU A 487 -3.73 -0.72 23.77
N LEU A 488 -3.39 -0.28 22.56
CA LEU A 488 -3.80 1.03 22.09
C LEU A 488 -5.30 1.10 21.77
N MET A 489 -5.85 0.09 21.11
CA MET A 489 -7.27 0.10 20.69
C MET A 489 -8.23 0.00 21.88
N ALA A 490 -7.83 -0.69 22.95
CA ALA A 490 -8.62 -0.77 24.18
C ALA A 490 -8.38 0.42 25.13
N SER A 491 -7.35 1.25 24.90
CA SER A 491 -7.00 2.36 25.80
C SER A 491 -8.02 3.51 25.75
N PRO A 492 -8.09 4.33 26.82
CA PRO A 492 -8.78 5.62 26.82
C PRO A 492 -8.33 6.60 25.73
N ILE A 493 -7.11 6.44 25.17
CA ILE A 493 -6.65 7.28 24.05
C ILE A 493 -7.47 7.01 22.78
N THR A 494 -7.88 5.77 22.55
CA THR A 494 -8.72 5.40 21.39
C THR A 494 -10.20 5.50 21.71
N THR A 495 -10.59 5.06 22.90
CA THR A 495 -11.99 4.92 23.31
C THR A 495 -12.62 6.21 23.81
N ASN A 496 -11.82 7.21 24.21
CA ASN A 496 -12.31 8.44 24.85
C ASN A 496 -13.21 8.16 26.08
N ALA A 497 -13.05 7.01 26.74
CA ALA A 497 -13.86 6.63 27.90
C ALA A 497 -13.49 7.41 29.17
N THR A 498 -12.27 7.91 29.26
CA THR A 498 -11.78 8.78 30.35
C THR A 498 -10.81 9.83 29.81
N LYS A 499 -10.73 10.99 30.47
CA LYS A 499 -9.85 12.08 30.04
C LYS A 499 -8.38 11.65 30.10
N THR A 500 -7.66 11.84 29.00
CA THR A 500 -6.21 11.65 28.89
C THR A 500 -5.50 12.95 28.52
N ALA A 501 -4.18 12.99 28.61
CA ALA A 501 -3.41 14.15 28.13
C ALA A 501 -3.54 14.30 26.60
N THR A 502 -3.65 13.19 25.88
CA THR A 502 -3.93 13.14 24.45
C THR A 502 -5.29 13.74 24.14
N ALA A 503 -6.35 13.33 24.86
CA ALA A 503 -7.69 13.89 24.69
C ALA A 503 -7.72 15.40 25.03
N THR A 504 -6.93 15.84 26.00
CA THR A 504 -6.79 17.27 26.33
C THR A 504 -6.07 18.04 25.22
N THR A 505 -5.09 17.42 24.56
CA THR A 505 -4.32 18.05 23.48
C THR A 505 -5.11 18.13 22.18
N ASN A 506 -5.87 17.08 21.86
CA ASN A 506 -6.52 16.92 20.56
C ASN A 506 -8.01 17.27 20.57
N GLY A 507 -8.65 17.31 21.76
CA GLY A 507 -10.11 17.32 21.87
C GLY A 507 -10.74 15.99 21.46
N ALA A 508 -12.06 15.98 21.31
CA ALA A 508 -12.78 14.86 20.72
C ALA A 508 -12.51 14.84 19.21
N VAL A 509 -11.87 13.77 18.71
CA VAL A 509 -11.55 13.64 17.28
C VAL A 509 -12.53 12.69 16.61
N VAL A 510 -13.40 13.26 15.76
CA VAL A 510 -14.23 12.52 14.82
C VAL A 510 -13.61 12.65 13.44
N ALA A 511 -13.11 11.54 12.89
CA ALA A 511 -12.46 11.55 11.60
C ALA A 511 -13.40 11.10 10.47
N VAL A 512 -13.20 11.62 9.27
CA VAL A 512 -13.86 11.06 8.08
C VAL A 512 -13.43 9.61 7.84
N SER A 513 -14.35 8.80 7.31
CA SER A 513 -14.07 7.48 6.78
C SER A 513 -13.26 7.64 5.50
N ARG A 514 -11.93 7.56 5.64
CA ARG A 514 -10.98 7.60 4.52
C ARG A 514 -11.20 6.39 3.61
N ARG A 515 -10.68 6.47 2.38
CA ARG A 515 -10.83 5.47 1.32
C ARG A 515 -10.78 4.05 1.84
N ASP A 516 -9.72 3.70 2.55
CA ASP A 516 -9.43 2.32 2.93
C ASP A 516 -10.33 1.82 4.08
N HIS A 517 -10.87 2.73 4.91
CA HIS A 517 -11.91 2.39 5.88
C HIS A 517 -13.27 2.23 5.20
N LEU A 518 -13.63 3.14 4.31
CA LEU A 518 -14.88 3.10 3.55
C LEU A 518 -14.99 1.85 2.70
N CYS A 519 -13.96 1.55 1.89
CA CYS A 519 -13.95 0.39 1.00
C CYS A 519 -14.09 -0.92 1.79
N ALA A 520 -13.37 -1.05 2.91
CA ALA A 520 -13.49 -2.22 3.76
C ALA A 520 -14.89 -2.32 4.41
N ALA A 521 -15.46 -1.22 4.90
CA ALA A 521 -16.80 -1.23 5.46
C ALA A 521 -17.86 -1.60 4.39
N LEU A 522 -17.76 -1.06 3.17
CA LEU A 522 -18.66 -1.43 2.08
C LEU A 522 -18.54 -2.92 1.74
N ASN A 523 -17.33 -3.45 1.61
CA ASN A 523 -17.12 -4.87 1.33
C ASN A 523 -17.64 -5.76 2.47
N ASN A 524 -17.23 -5.49 3.71
CA ASN A 524 -17.46 -6.39 4.83
C ASN A 524 -18.90 -6.34 5.35
N ARG A 525 -19.52 -5.14 5.35
CA ARG A 525 -20.90 -4.99 5.83
C ARG A 525 -21.93 -5.40 4.78
N LEU A 526 -21.63 -5.13 3.50
CA LEU A 526 -22.58 -5.34 2.40
C LEU A 526 -22.28 -6.60 1.59
N GLY A 527 -21.19 -7.31 1.88
CA GLY A 527 -20.81 -8.56 1.21
C GLY A 527 -20.27 -8.39 -0.21
N PHE A 528 -19.76 -7.20 -0.55
CA PHE A 528 -19.12 -6.97 -1.84
C PHE A 528 -17.71 -7.58 -1.89
N VAL A 529 -17.34 -8.05 -3.08
CA VAL A 529 -15.99 -8.46 -3.45
C VAL A 529 -15.31 -7.27 -4.14
N ASP A 530 -14.50 -6.55 -3.37
CA ASP A 530 -13.71 -5.41 -3.81
C ASP A 530 -14.50 -4.40 -4.66
N ILE A 531 -15.51 -3.77 -4.07
CA ILE A 531 -16.36 -2.80 -4.76
C ILE A 531 -15.58 -1.57 -5.26
N CYS A 532 -14.49 -1.24 -4.58
CA CYS A 532 -13.61 -0.14 -4.91
C CYS A 532 -12.61 -0.45 -6.03
N GLN A 533 -12.54 -1.71 -6.49
CA GLN A 533 -11.63 -2.17 -7.55
C GLN A 533 -10.15 -1.89 -7.24
N LEU A 534 -9.75 -2.10 -5.99
CA LEU A 534 -8.35 -1.94 -5.56
C LEU A 534 -7.52 -3.20 -5.85
N ASP A 535 -8.17 -4.35 -6.09
CA ASP A 535 -7.55 -5.62 -6.46
C ASP A 535 -7.51 -5.77 -7.99
N ALA A 536 -6.32 -5.63 -8.58
CA ALA A 536 -6.09 -5.76 -10.01
C ALA A 536 -6.13 -7.22 -10.51
N THR A 537 -6.03 -8.22 -9.62
CA THR A 537 -6.19 -9.64 -10.00
C THR A 537 -7.62 -9.93 -10.49
N LEU A 538 -8.58 -9.14 -10.02
CA LEU A 538 -9.97 -9.17 -10.47
C LEU A 538 -10.13 -8.28 -11.69
N GLN A 539 -9.68 -8.75 -12.86
CA GLN A 539 -9.75 -8.00 -14.12
C GLN A 539 -11.18 -7.61 -14.48
N ARG A 540 -11.45 -6.30 -14.49
CA ARG A 540 -12.76 -5.74 -14.81
C ARG A 540 -12.65 -4.31 -15.33
N ALA A 541 -13.69 -3.84 -16.01
CA ALA A 541 -13.78 -2.45 -16.45
C ALA A 541 -13.84 -1.51 -15.24
N GLN A 542 -13.17 -0.37 -15.34
CA GLN A 542 -13.15 0.63 -14.27
C GLN A 542 -14.58 1.13 -13.99
N SER A 543 -15.02 1.02 -12.74
CA SER A 543 -16.33 1.51 -12.31
C SER A 543 -16.28 2.99 -11.94
N THR A 544 -17.45 3.65 -11.93
CA THR A 544 -17.59 5.01 -11.40
C THR A 544 -17.15 5.10 -9.93
N ILE A 545 -17.41 4.05 -9.14
CA ILE A 545 -16.94 3.98 -7.75
C ILE A 545 -15.41 4.04 -7.73
N ALA A 546 -14.72 3.19 -8.49
CA ALA A 546 -13.25 3.17 -8.54
C ALA A 546 -12.66 4.52 -8.97
N GLN A 547 -13.30 5.21 -9.92
CA GLN A 547 -12.89 6.55 -10.35
C GLN A 547 -12.99 7.57 -9.21
N ILE A 548 -14.12 7.61 -8.48
CA ILE A 548 -14.31 8.53 -7.36
C ILE A 548 -13.34 8.22 -6.22
N ILE A 549 -13.24 6.94 -5.86
CA ILE A 549 -12.40 6.44 -4.77
C ILE A 549 -10.92 6.81 -4.98
N SER A 550 -10.45 6.88 -6.23
CA SER A 550 -9.06 7.26 -6.52
C SER A 550 -8.68 8.68 -6.05
N GLY A 551 -9.66 9.58 -5.95
CA GLY A 551 -9.48 10.96 -5.47
C GLY A 551 -9.78 11.15 -3.99
N MET A 552 -10.15 10.09 -3.27
CA MET A 552 -10.50 10.17 -1.86
C MET A 552 -9.26 10.14 -0.94
N PRO A 553 -9.33 10.77 0.25
CA PRO A 553 -8.27 10.69 1.25
C PRO A 553 -7.86 9.25 1.57
N SER A 554 -6.57 8.98 1.70
CA SER A 554 -5.99 7.69 2.13
C SER A 554 -4.97 7.91 3.23
N ASP A 555 -4.55 6.86 3.94
CA ASP A 555 -3.50 6.91 4.98
C ASP A 555 -2.07 6.97 4.40
N GLY A 556 -1.91 7.53 3.19
CA GLY A 556 -0.63 7.62 2.47
C GLY A 556 0.34 8.64 3.05
N TYR A 557 1.61 8.55 2.69
CA TYR A 557 2.69 9.42 3.19
C TYR A 557 3.34 10.20 2.06
N GLY A 558 3.45 11.52 2.20
CA GLY A 558 4.23 12.33 1.26
C GLY A 558 5.74 12.09 1.37
N ARG A 559 6.49 12.48 0.33
CA ARG A 559 7.95 12.53 0.37
C ARG A 559 8.43 13.40 1.54
N GLY A 560 9.31 12.88 2.38
CA GLY A 560 9.84 13.58 3.56
C GLY A 560 8.83 13.73 4.71
N ALA A 561 7.58 13.29 4.56
CA ALA A 561 6.57 13.45 5.58
C ALA A 561 6.70 12.36 6.66
N THR A 562 6.82 12.79 7.92
CA THR A 562 6.84 11.91 9.10
C THR A 562 5.45 11.46 9.54
N ILE A 563 4.43 12.15 9.05
CA ILE A 563 3.02 11.89 9.37
C ILE A 563 2.27 11.53 8.08
N PRO A 564 1.23 10.67 8.16
CA PRO A 564 0.37 10.40 7.03
C PRO A 564 -0.43 11.65 6.62
N VAL A 565 -0.81 11.74 5.35
CA VAL A 565 -1.67 12.79 4.81
C VAL A 565 -3.10 12.50 5.24
N LEU A 566 -3.55 13.14 6.32
CA LEU A 566 -4.83 12.86 6.97
C LEU A 566 -5.80 14.04 6.87
N PRO A 567 -6.54 14.19 5.76
CA PRO A 567 -7.77 14.96 5.77
C PRO A 567 -8.71 14.34 6.80
N ASN A 568 -8.93 15.03 7.91
CA ASN A 568 -9.78 14.60 9.01
C ASN A 568 -11.17 15.24 8.96
N GLN A 569 -11.31 16.38 8.26
CA GLN A 569 -12.57 17.10 8.09
C GLN A 569 -13.24 16.79 6.74
N PRO A 570 -14.58 16.69 6.69
CA PRO A 570 -15.31 16.51 5.45
C PRO A 570 -15.23 17.79 4.60
N THR A 571 -14.63 17.69 3.41
CA THR A 571 -14.69 18.74 2.40
C THR A 571 -15.94 18.60 1.53
N LEU A 572 -16.29 19.65 0.78
CA LEU A 572 -17.36 19.56 -0.23
C LEU A 572 -17.10 18.44 -1.26
N PHE A 573 -15.84 18.27 -1.66
CA PHE A 573 -15.43 17.21 -2.58
C PHE A 573 -15.56 15.82 -1.96
N TYR A 574 -15.18 15.67 -0.68
CA TYR A 574 -15.39 14.42 0.05
C TYR A 574 -16.88 14.07 0.13
N ARG A 575 -17.72 15.03 0.54
CA ARG A 575 -19.17 14.80 0.67
C ARG A 575 -19.81 14.43 -0.67
N ALA A 576 -19.50 15.18 -1.73
CA ALA A 576 -20.01 14.89 -3.07
C ALA A 576 -19.51 13.54 -3.61
N GLY A 577 -18.25 13.19 -3.35
CA GLY A 577 -17.70 11.88 -3.72
C GLY A 577 -18.44 10.74 -3.03
N ILE A 578 -18.61 10.82 -1.71
CA ILE A 578 -19.31 9.80 -0.93
C ILE A 578 -20.78 9.68 -1.34
N GLU A 579 -21.48 10.79 -1.57
CA GLU A 579 -22.88 10.75 -2.03
C GLU A 579 -23.02 10.00 -3.36
N ASN A 580 -22.11 10.25 -4.31
CA ASN A 580 -22.09 9.52 -5.58
C ASN A 580 -21.76 8.03 -5.38
N VAL A 581 -20.81 7.69 -4.48
CA VAL A 581 -20.52 6.28 -4.14
C VAL A 581 -21.76 5.61 -3.54
N CYS A 582 -22.40 6.22 -2.55
CA CYS A 582 -23.62 5.71 -1.92
C CYS A 582 -24.75 5.51 -2.94
N ALA A 583 -24.91 6.42 -3.91
CA ALA A 583 -25.89 6.30 -4.97
C ALA A 583 -25.61 5.12 -5.91
N GLN A 584 -24.34 4.88 -6.28
CA GLN A 584 -23.96 3.70 -7.07
C GLN A 584 -24.23 2.41 -6.28
N VAL A 585 -23.87 2.37 -4.99
CA VAL A 585 -24.12 1.21 -4.12
C VAL A 585 -25.62 0.94 -3.95
N ALA A 586 -26.44 1.98 -3.79
CA ALA A 586 -27.91 1.82 -3.75
C ALA A 586 -28.44 1.16 -5.04
N GLY A 587 -27.89 1.54 -6.20
CA GLY A 587 -28.22 0.93 -7.49
C GLY A 587 -27.83 -0.55 -7.59
N MET A 588 -26.85 -1.00 -6.80
CA MET A 588 -26.35 -2.38 -6.77
C MET A 588 -27.03 -3.26 -5.72
N THR A 589 -27.84 -2.69 -4.83
CA THR A 589 -28.40 -3.39 -3.65
C THR A 589 -29.91 -3.30 -3.53
N ILE A 590 -30.56 -2.28 -4.10
CA ILE A 590 -32.02 -2.09 -4.00
C ILE A 590 -32.72 -2.53 -5.27
N ASP A 591 -33.56 -3.57 -5.14
CA ASP A 591 -34.23 -4.27 -6.26
C ASP A 591 -33.26 -4.62 -7.40
N ALA A 592 -31.98 -4.81 -7.08
CA ALA A 592 -30.96 -5.07 -8.07
C ALA A 592 -30.99 -6.54 -8.48
N ARG A 593 -30.55 -6.80 -9.71
CA ARG A 593 -30.42 -8.17 -10.19
C ARG A 593 -29.20 -8.83 -9.54
N PRO A 594 -29.28 -10.13 -9.21
CA PRO A 594 -28.12 -10.87 -8.74
C PRO A 594 -26.92 -10.69 -9.69
N ASN A 595 -25.77 -10.36 -9.12
CA ASN A 595 -24.53 -10.19 -9.86
C ASN A 595 -23.59 -11.36 -9.52
N PRO A 596 -23.27 -12.25 -10.48
CA PRO A 596 -22.37 -13.39 -10.25
C PRO A 596 -20.98 -12.99 -9.74
N ASN A 597 -20.52 -11.78 -10.07
CA ASN A 597 -19.22 -11.26 -9.60
C ASN A 597 -19.28 -10.67 -8.19
N GLN A 598 -20.46 -10.63 -7.57
CA GLN A 598 -20.72 -10.09 -6.24
C GLN A 598 -21.66 -11.05 -5.47
N PRO A 599 -21.28 -12.32 -5.30
CA PRO A 599 -22.19 -13.37 -4.83
C PRO A 599 -22.67 -13.17 -3.39
N GLY A 600 -21.93 -12.41 -2.58
CA GLY A 600 -22.29 -12.08 -1.20
C GLY A 600 -23.02 -10.75 -1.03
N ALA A 601 -23.22 -9.98 -2.12
CA ALA A 601 -23.76 -8.63 -2.00
C ALA A 601 -25.19 -8.64 -1.47
N LYS A 602 -25.44 -7.94 -0.36
CA LYS A 602 -26.77 -7.75 0.21
C LYS A 602 -27.73 -7.16 -0.81
N GLN A 603 -28.95 -7.69 -0.82
CA GLN A 603 -30.04 -7.25 -1.67
C GLN A 603 -31.26 -6.95 -0.81
N TRP A 604 -31.91 -5.82 -1.06
CA TRP A 604 -33.14 -5.42 -0.40
C TRP A 604 -34.22 -5.15 -1.44
N SER A 605 -35.47 -5.42 -1.07
CA SER A 605 -36.61 -5.17 -1.94
C SER A 605 -37.42 -3.96 -1.47
N SER A 606 -37.80 -3.09 -2.40
CA SER A 606 -38.73 -2.00 -2.11
C SER A 606 -40.14 -2.46 -1.78
N SER A 607 -40.44 -3.75 -1.96
CA SER A 607 -41.70 -4.37 -1.49
C SER A 607 -41.71 -4.63 0.02
N GLN A 608 -40.54 -4.55 0.68
CA GLN A 608 -40.38 -4.75 2.12
C GLN A 608 -39.58 -3.60 2.76
N PRO A 609 -40.06 -2.35 2.66
CA PRO A 609 -39.29 -1.17 3.04
C PRO A 609 -38.96 -1.15 4.53
N ASP A 610 -39.87 -1.56 5.42
CA ASP A 610 -39.62 -1.54 6.87
C ASP A 610 -38.48 -2.49 7.28
N ALA A 611 -38.45 -3.70 6.70
CA ALA A 611 -37.39 -4.66 6.94
C ALA A 611 -36.05 -4.19 6.38
N ALA A 612 -36.05 -3.57 5.19
CA ALA A 612 -34.86 -2.98 4.60
C ALA A 612 -34.31 -1.83 5.44
N ILE A 613 -35.17 -0.92 5.89
CA ILE A 613 -34.78 0.23 6.73
C ILE A 613 -34.21 -0.23 8.06
N ALA A 614 -34.82 -1.22 8.72
CA ALA A 614 -34.28 -1.79 9.94
C ALA A 614 -32.87 -2.38 9.73
N ASP A 615 -32.65 -3.09 8.60
CA ASP A 615 -31.33 -3.62 8.27
C ASP A 615 -30.33 -2.52 7.86
N PHE A 616 -30.77 -1.40 7.26
CA PHE A 616 -29.89 -0.25 7.01
C PHE A 616 -29.31 0.32 8.31
N VAL A 617 -30.14 0.44 9.35
CA VAL A 617 -29.72 0.95 10.67
C VAL A 617 -28.66 0.02 11.29
N GLY A 618 -28.89 -1.29 11.28
CA GLY A 618 -27.95 -2.26 11.84
C GLY A 618 -26.69 -2.47 11.00
N THR A 619 -26.85 -2.61 9.68
CA THR A 619 -25.75 -2.97 8.77
C THR A 619 -24.99 -1.74 8.27
N VAL A 620 -25.68 -0.73 7.73
CA VAL A 620 -25.01 0.44 7.14
C VAL A 620 -24.58 1.41 8.23
N MET A 621 -25.51 1.81 9.09
CA MET A 621 -25.23 2.80 10.14
C MET A 621 -24.48 2.21 11.35
N ALA A 622 -24.34 0.88 11.43
CA ALA A 622 -23.72 0.16 12.55
C ALA A 622 -24.35 0.46 13.93
N LEU A 623 -25.65 0.73 13.96
CA LEU A 623 -26.39 0.95 15.19
C LEU A 623 -27.14 -0.33 15.56
N THR A 624 -26.73 -0.97 16.65
CA THR A 624 -27.38 -2.18 17.12
C THR A 624 -28.79 -1.87 17.66
N PRO A 625 -29.70 -2.86 17.76
CA PRO A 625 -31.03 -2.64 18.31
C PRO A 625 -31.04 -2.02 19.71
N SER A 626 -30.04 -2.31 20.55
CA SER A 626 -29.92 -1.71 21.88
C SER A 626 -29.24 -0.32 21.91
N ASP A 627 -28.74 0.19 20.78
CA ASP A 627 -28.19 1.53 20.70
C ASP A 627 -29.31 2.57 20.88
N PRO A 628 -29.16 3.56 21.78
CA PRO A 628 -30.21 4.54 22.04
C PRO A 628 -30.60 5.38 20.82
N ARG A 629 -29.75 5.44 19.78
CA ARG A 629 -29.99 6.19 18.54
C ARG A 629 -30.74 5.37 17.48
N ALA A 630 -30.78 4.04 17.60
CA ALA A 630 -31.30 3.16 16.56
C ALA A 630 -32.79 3.43 16.26
N SER A 631 -33.61 3.61 17.28
CA SER A 631 -35.06 3.88 17.11
C SER A 631 -35.31 5.20 16.38
N GLN A 632 -34.57 6.26 16.73
CA GLN A 632 -34.66 7.56 16.08
C GLN A 632 -34.17 7.49 14.63
N ALA A 633 -33.06 6.80 14.37
CA ALA A 633 -32.54 6.56 13.03
C ALA A 633 -33.57 5.84 12.14
N THR A 634 -34.18 4.77 12.64
CA THR A 634 -35.28 4.06 11.94
C THR A 634 -36.42 5.02 11.63
N SER A 635 -36.89 5.80 12.62
CA SER A 635 -37.97 6.75 12.42
C SER A 635 -37.65 7.82 11.35
N ILE A 636 -36.42 8.33 11.32
CA ILE A 636 -35.98 9.31 10.32
C ILE A 636 -35.99 8.68 8.92
N LEU A 637 -35.43 7.48 8.77
CA LEU A 637 -35.37 6.79 7.48
C LEU A 637 -36.75 6.37 6.97
N THR A 638 -37.63 5.87 7.85
CA THR A 638 -39.03 5.57 7.52
C THR A 638 -39.77 6.83 7.09
N SER A 639 -39.57 7.95 7.80
CA SER A 639 -40.18 9.24 7.41
C SER A 639 -39.69 9.72 6.05
N HIS A 640 -38.39 9.58 5.78
CA HIS A 640 -37.78 9.92 4.49
C HIS A 640 -38.37 9.09 3.35
N PHE A 641 -38.49 7.77 3.53
CA PHE A 641 -39.09 6.87 2.55
C PHE A 641 -40.53 7.29 2.21
N HIS A 642 -41.37 7.50 3.23
CA HIS A 642 -42.76 7.90 3.01
C HIS A 642 -42.89 9.28 2.37
N ALA A 643 -42.06 10.25 2.74
CA ALA A 643 -42.06 11.56 2.12
C ALA A 643 -41.70 11.51 0.63
N ALA A 644 -40.73 10.66 0.25
CA ALA A 644 -40.36 10.44 -1.15
C ALA A 644 -41.51 9.82 -1.96
N VAL A 645 -42.17 8.79 -1.42
CA VAL A 645 -43.35 8.16 -2.05
C VAL A 645 -44.49 9.17 -2.20
N GLN A 646 -44.78 9.96 -1.16
CA GLN A 646 -45.81 11.01 -1.20
C GLN A 646 -45.49 12.11 -2.23
N SER A 647 -44.21 12.36 -2.48
CA SER A 647 -43.74 13.30 -3.50
C SER A 647 -43.77 12.73 -4.93
N GLY A 648 -44.26 11.50 -5.11
CA GLY A 648 -44.44 10.85 -6.41
C GLY A 648 -43.26 9.99 -6.89
N ALA A 649 -42.25 9.75 -6.05
CA ALA A 649 -41.17 8.81 -6.38
C ALA A 649 -41.67 7.35 -6.36
N THR A 650 -41.05 6.48 -7.16
CA THR A 650 -41.34 5.04 -7.12
C THR A 650 -40.90 4.43 -5.79
N ALA A 651 -41.43 3.27 -5.42
CA ALA A 651 -40.99 2.57 -4.20
C ALA A 651 -39.48 2.24 -4.24
N THR A 652 -38.97 1.80 -5.39
CA THR A 652 -37.54 1.53 -5.60
C THR A 652 -36.70 2.79 -5.44
N ASP A 653 -37.07 3.90 -6.07
CA ASP A 653 -36.30 5.15 -5.97
C ASP A 653 -36.36 5.74 -4.55
N SER A 654 -37.51 5.61 -3.89
CA SER A 654 -37.69 6.02 -2.50
C SER A 654 -36.76 5.20 -1.59
N LEU A 655 -36.70 3.87 -1.75
CA LEU A 655 -35.82 3.02 -0.94
C LEU A 655 -34.34 3.27 -1.26
N LYS A 656 -33.96 3.51 -2.53
CA LYS A 656 -32.60 3.93 -2.90
C LYS A 656 -32.19 5.22 -2.23
N SER A 657 -33.05 6.24 -2.26
CA SER A 657 -32.77 7.52 -1.58
C SER A 657 -32.65 7.35 -0.05
N THR A 658 -33.44 6.44 0.52
CA THR A 658 -33.38 6.09 1.95
C THR A 658 -32.07 5.39 2.30
N PHE A 659 -31.60 4.47 1.45
CA PHE A 659 -30.27 3.86 1.59
C PHE A 659 -29.17 4.92 1.50
N ILE A 660 -29.25 5.85 0.55
CA ILE A 660 -28.28 6.94 0.43
C ILE A 660 -28.24 7.77 1.72
N ALA A 661 -29.40 8.09 2.32
CA ALA A 661 -29.45 8.79 3.60
C ALA A 661 -28.75 8.00 4.73
N ALA A 662 -28.97 6.69 4.81
CA ALA A 662 -28.29 5.81 5.78
C ALA A 662 -26.77 5.73 5.53
N CYS A 663 -26.35 5.62 4.26
CA CYS A 663 -24.95 5.59 3.83
C CYS A 663 -24.25 6.94 4.04
N LEU A 664 -24.99 8.05 4.07
CA LEU A 664 -24.46 9.39 4.38
C LEU A 664 -24.52 9.74 5.87
N SER A 665 -24.95 8.80 6.71
CA SER A 665 -25.09 9.02 8.14
C SER A 665 -23.74 9.26 8.81
N PRO A 666 -23.69 10.10 9.87
CA PRO A 666 -22.50 10.33 10.66
C PRO A 666 -21.82 9.03 11.13
N SER A 667 -22.58 8.02 11.57
CA SER A 667 -22.02 6.77 12.08
C SER A 667 -21.42 5.85 11.00
N PHE A 668 -21.64 6.12 9.71
CA PHE A 668 -20.98 5.42 8.60
C PHE A 668 -19.80 6.20 8.02
N ILE A 669 -19.98 7.50 7.78
CA ILE A 669 -18.95 8.34 7.14
C ILE A 669 -17.99 8.96 8.14
N GLY A 670 -18.28 8.86 9.44
CA GLY A 670 -17.43 9.27 10.53
C GLY A 670 -16.93 8.07 11.34
N ILE A 671 -15.72 8.20 11.88
CA ILE A 671 -15.09 7.24 12.78
C ILE A 671 -15.08 7.86 14.18
N GLY A 672 -15.73 7.18 15.12
CA GLY A 672 -15.87 7.65 16.51
C GLY A 672 -17.15 8.44 16.79
N MET A 673 -18.24 8.15 16.09
CA MET A 673 -19.57 8.74 16.35
C MET A 673 -20.63 7.70 16.69
#